data_AF-A0A0N0U536-F1
#
_entry.id   AF-A0A0N0U536-F1
#
_cell.length_a   1.000
_cell.length_b   1.000
_cell.length_c   1.000
_cell.angle_alpha   90.00
_cell.angle_beta   90.00
_cell.angle_gamma   90.00
#
_symmetry.space_group_name_H-M   'P 1'
#
loop_
_entity.id
_entity.type
_entity.pdbx_description
1 polymer ?
#
loop_
_entity_poly.entity_id
_entity_poly.type
_entity_poly.pdbx_seq_one_letter_code
_entity_poly.pdbx_strand_id
1 'polypeptide(L)'
;MRDVAMDANGNGKRDLPRIVLQQQIMSTEETSKSTDLDFVYDDADKHANEIAELYSYSEQSELHVNLTAFEEQMELYKLRPWWQNLSEAQQKSVIYKLLDQLEVSNKQLRMKAARCILYLAQGCWAEVQSDEEQREWTRTNVMLLYESGIFPAFVELLNIEITNSRRAASAMRKISVSLDDSTDLRVILSVLYIITEVMREEMKNLEHSIYKNNVESFKEDLINPYGEELLIVKLLGMVTYFCSGAAPHFPMKKVLLLLWKLILVSLGGIDTLRELKKQYREEADLDTQQEDTLEVARTMRASSPPISAADLIETQNQKKNHRSYRRFLMKQSSLDEPGLGMEYEGAEMGNNTTNNESEGEANVFMNQAVLTQLRTYCQNENNQPQIRPDTPQLTKGKSLPWTPKVRQKDVDTFLEVSRLKFVGYNLEGDRQSLAGLPQPILEGVNTLKRHMYTSLAEIQIQKEEQMLRNPISTPRFPIRQTPTEIVYHAILPFVPQYMIALLKILLAAAPTSKAKTDSTNIMADVLPGQMPMTVFQSMKLGIDVSRHKEIIVKAVSAILLLLLKHFKLNHIYQFEFMSQHLVFANCIPLVLKFLNQNILAYIETKNVIPILDFPMCVIGEQTDVALDNLEIGDNLPYSWRNVFSCINLLRILNKLTKWKHSRIMMLVVFKSAPILKRTLKVRHAMMQLYVLKLLKMQTRYLGRQWRKTNMKTISAIYAKVRHRLNDDWAYGNDLEARPWDFQVDECVLRSCVDRFNNLRYTNIPKDKDMEPVDNSVTSVLGVNVELSDEFKQHYELWLQQEVFQRSINWDELLDPEACEI
;
A
#
# COMPACT_ATOMS: atom_id res chain seq x y z
N MET A 1 -37.57 47.02 45.80
CA MET A 1 -37.98 47.04 47.23
C MET A 1 -37.26 45.92 47.93
N ARG A 2 -36.77 46.21 49.15
CA ARG A 2 -35.91 45.43 50.07
C ARG A 2 -34.44 45.44 49.67
N ASP A 3 -33.76 46.57 49.92
CA ASP A 3 -33.15 46.98 51.20
C ASP A 3 -31.97 46.08 51.57
N VAL A 4 -30.77 46.66 51.68
CA VAL A 4 -30.03 46.76 52.94
C VAL A 4 -28.85 47.75 52.77
N ALA A 5 -28.91 48.79 53.61
CA ALA A 5 -27.84 49.52 54.28
C ALA A 5 -26.56 49.93 53.54
N MET A 6 -26.38 51.25 53.39
CA MET A 6 -25.08 51.87 53.60
C MET A 6 -24.76 51.85 55.09
N ASP A 7 -23.51 51.56 55.45
CA ASP A 7 -22.95 51.96 56.74
C ASP A 7 -21.57 52.62 56.61
N ALA A 8 -21.31 53.49 57.58
CA ALA A 8 -20.36 54.59 57.59
C ALA A 8 -18.92 54.16 57.91
N ASN A 9 -18.05 54.20 56.90
CA ASN A 9 -16.66 54.68 57.01
C ASN A 9 -15.97 54.52 55.66
N GLY A 10 -16.15 55.51 54.79
CA GLY A 10 -15.67 55.51 53.40
C GLY A 10 -14.24 55.00 53.23
N ASN A 11 -14.11 53.72 52.86
CA ASN A 11 -12.99 53.18 52.10
C ASN A 11 -13.36 51.82 51.49
N GLY A 12 -14.03 51.85 50.32
CA GLY A 12 -14.39 50.65 49.58
C GLY A 12 -13.26 50.19 48.66
N LYS A 13 -12.58 49.08 49.01
CA LYS A 13 -11.80 48.27 48.08
C LYS A 13 -12.73 47.76 46.97
N ARG A 14 -12.42 48.05 45.71
CA ARG A 14 -12.98 47.34 44.55
C ARG A 14 -11.96 46.30 44.08
N ASP A 15 -12.21 45.04 44.45
CA ASP A 15 -11.72 43.88 43.69
C ASP A 15 -12.42 43.87 42.33
N LEU A 16 -11.68 44.11 41.25
CA LEU A 16 -12.15 43.83 39.90
C LEU A 16 -11.88 42.35 39.55
N PRO A 17 -12.83 41.63 38.92
CA PRO A 17 -12.67 40.21 38.61
C PRO A 17 -11.60 39.98 37.55
N ARG A 18 -10.81 38.93 37.80
CA ARG A 18 -9.68 38.37 37.03
C ARG A 18 -10.02 37.86 35.61
N ILE A 19 -11.12 38.31 35.00
CA ILE A 19 -11.64 37.77 33.73
C ILE A 19 -11.24 38.64 32.53
N VAL A 20 -10.99 39.94 32.71
CA VAL A 20 -10.68 40.84 31.57
C VAL A 20 -9.20 40.81 31.18
N LEU A 21 -8.29 40.51 32.12
CA LEU A 21 -6.85 40.34 31.81
C LEU A 21 -6.51 38.98 31.20
N GLN A 22 -7.40 37.99 31.31
CA GLN A 22 -7.22 36.69 30.66
C GLN A 22 -7.61 36.74 29.18
N GLN A 23 -8.51 37.64 28.77
CA GLN A 23 -8.87 37.84 27.36
C GLN A 23 -7.81 38.64 26.57
N GLN A 24 -7.03 39.51 27.22
CA GLN A 24 -5.95 40.24 26.54
C GLN A 24 -4.59 39.51 26.53
N ILE A 25 -4.39 38.50 27.38
CA ILE A 25 -3.21 37.61 27.32
C ILE A 25 -3.47 36.40 26.40
N MET A 26 -4.74 36.03 26.18
CA MET A 26 -5.10 34.99 25.19
C MET A 26 -5.04 35.46 23.74
N SER A 27 -4.99 36.75 23.46
CA SER A 27 -4.87 37.29 22.10
C SER A 27 -3.43 37.44 21.60
N THR A 28 -2.42 37.11 22.41
CA THR A 28 -0.99 37.18 22.03
C THR A 28 -0.22 35.86 22.10
N GLU A 29 -0.90 34.74 22.43
CA GLU A 29 -0.32 33.38 22.44
C GLU A 29 -1.05 32.38 21.51
N GLU A 30 -1.64 32.84 20.41
CA GLU A 30 -2.02 31.95 19.30
C GLU A 30 -0.79 31.59 18.44
N THR A 31 0.18 30.90 19.05
CA THR A 31 1.06 30.03 18.26
C THR A 31 0.26 28.76 17.95
N SER A 32 -0.41 28.77 16.80
CA SER A 32 -1.03 27.65 16.07
C SER A 32 -0.84 26.26 16.72
N LYS A 33 -1.71 25.92 17.69
CA LYS A 33 -1.89 24.53 18.11
C LYS A 33 -2.55 23.77 16.97
N SER A 34 -1.76 23.23 16.04
CA SER A 34 -2.26 22.29 15.04
C SER A 34 -3.00 21.15 15.75
N THR A 35 -4.29 21.03 15.49
CA THR A 35 -5.15 19.97 16.00
C THR A 35 -4.77 18.64 15.33
N ASP A 36 -5.03 17.52 16.01
CA ASP A 36 -4.86 16.19 15.37
C ASP A 36 -5.90 16.04 14.25
N LEU A 37 -5.51 15.45 13.12
CA LEU A 37 -6.40 15.22 11.99
C LEU A 37 -7.36 14.08 12.31
N ASP A 38 -8.66 14.37 12.31
CA ASP A 38 -9.73 13.38 12.48
C ASP A 38 -10.04 12.70 11.14
N PHE A 39 -9.14 11.81 10.70
CA PHE A 39 -9.24 11.06 9.45
C PHE A 39 -9.32 9.56 9.73
N VAL A 40 -10.27 8.88 9.09
CA VAL A 40 -10.41 7.43 9.12
C VAL A 40 -9.96 6.85 7.78
N TYR A 41 -8.92 6.02 7.82
CA TYR A 41 -8.46 5.29 6.65
C TYR A 41 -9.35 4.07 6.39
N ASP A 42 -9.87 3.99 5.17
CA ASP A 42 -10.68 2.88 4.64
C ASP A 42 -10.40 2.67 3.14
N ASP A 43 -10.93 1.61 2.54
CA ASP A 43 -10.70 1.25 1.13
C ASP A 43 -11.33 2.22 0.12
N ALA A 44 -12.39 2.94 0.49
CA ALA A 44 -13.06 3.95 -0.32
C ALA A 44 -13.67 5.02 0.60
N ASP A 45 -14.00 6.18 0.04
CA ASP A 45 -14.77 7.20 0.77
C ASP A 45 -16.27 6.81 0.80
N LYS A 46 -17.13 7.71 1.29
CA LYS A 46 -18.59 7.55 1.26
C LYS A 46 -19.10 7.38 -0.17
N HIS A 47 -20.15 6.58 -0.34
CA HIS A 47 -20.75 6.30 -1.64
C HIS A 47 -21.08 7.57 -2.45
N ALA A 48 -21.66 8.59 -1.80
CA ALA A 48 -21.96 9.87 -2.45
C ALA A 48 -20.71 10.57 -3.02
N ASN A 49 -19.61 10.59 -2.26
CA ASN A 49 -18.35 11.18 -2.71
C ASN A 49 -17.75 10.39 -3.88
N GLU A 50 -17.81 9.06 -3.84
CA GLU A 50 -17.28 8.19 -4.90
C GLU A 50 -18.08 8.29 -6.21
N ILE A 51 -19.40 8.54 -6.14
CA ILE A 51 -20.23 8.84 -7.31
C ILE A 51 -19.98 10.26 -7.81
N ALA A 52 -19.85 11.25 -6.92
CA ALA A 52 -19.55 12.63 -7.31
C ALA A 52 -18.23 12.75 -8.08
N GLU A 53 -17.20 11.99 -7.69
CA GLU A 53 -15.89 11.99 -8.34
C GLU A 53 -15.90 11.44 -9.79
N LEU A 54 -16.91 10.65 -10.15
CA LEU A 54 -17.09 10.12 -11.51
C LEU A 54 -17.22 11.24 -12.55
N TYR A 55 -17.94 12.30 -12.18
CA TYR A 55 -18.29 13.42 -13.06
C TYR A 55 -17.34 14.60 -12.87
N SER A 56 -16.85 15.14 -13.98
CA SER A 56 -16.19 16.44 -14.01
C SER A 56 -17.25 17.54 -14.04
N TYR A 57 -16.94 18.74 -13.54
CA TYR A 57 -17.91 19.83 -13.52
C TYR A 57 -18.24 20.37 -14.92
N SER A 58 -17.39 20.07 -15.91
CA SER A 58 -17.66 20.29 -17.33
C SER A 58 -18.72 19.35 -17.92
N GLU A 59 -19.02 18.22 -17.28
CA GLU A 59 -19.99 17.21 -17.77
C GLU A 59 -21.44 17.50 -17.35
N GLN A 60 -21.68 18.56 -16.58
CA GLN A 60 -23.01 18.87 -16.01
C GLN A 60 -24.12 19.00 -17.07
N SER A 61 -23.80 19.55 -18.26
CA SER A 61 -24.75 19.64 -19.36
C SER A 61 -25.12 18.27 -19.94
N GLU A 62 -24.21 17.28 -19.89
CA GLU A 62 -24.46 15.93 -20.41
C GLU A 62 -25.50 15.17 -19.58
N LEU A 63 -25.66 15.50 -18.30
CA LEU A 63 -26.71 14.92 -17.44
C LEU A 63 -28.10 15.22 -18.02
N HIS A 64 -28.35 16.46 -18.42
CA HIS A 64 -29.62 16.86 -19.02
C HIS A 64 -29.84 16.21 -20.39
N VAL A 65 -28.78 16.02 -21.18
CA VAL A 65 -28.86 15.29 -22.45
C VAL A 65 -29.29 13.84 -22.23
N ASN A 66 -28.88 13.20 -21.14
CA ASN A 66 -29.32 11.84 -20.81
C ASN A 66 -30.82 11.80 -20.48
N LEU A 67 -31.31 12.79 -19.72
CA LEU A 67 -32.74 12.94 -19.41
C LEU A 67 -33.57 13.13 -20.69
N THR A 68 -33.20 14.10 -21.54
CA THR A 68 -33.91 14.35 -22.80
C THR A 68 -33.92 13.12 -23.71
N ALA A 69 -32.80 12.40 -23.79
CA ALA A 69 -32.74 11.15 -24.55
C ALA A 69 -33.74 10.10 -24.03
N PHE A 70 -33.90 10.00 -22.71
CA PHE A 70 -34.87 9.11 -22.07
C PHE A 70 -36.31 9.53 -22.35
N GLU A 71 -36.64 10.81 -22.19
CA GLU A 71 -37.99 11.35 -22.45
C GLU A 71 -38.42 11.09 -23.91
N GLU A 72 -37.54 11.38 -24.87
CA GLU A 72 -37.79 11.12 -26.29
C GLU A 72 -37.99 9.62 -26.60
N GLN A 73 -37.28 8.73 -25.91
CA GLN A 73 -37.46 7.28 -26.07
C GLN A 73 -38.78 6.79 -25.45
N MET A 74 -39.17 7.34 -24.30
CA MET A 74 -40.44 7.01 -23.65
C MET A 74 -41.62 7.46 -24.51
N GLU A 75 -41.53 8.65 -25.13
CA GLU A 75 -42.52 9.12 -26.10
C GLU A 75 -42.62 8.18 -27.31
N LEU A 76 -41.48 7.74 -27.87
CA LEU A 76 -41.44 6.78 -28.97
C LEU A 76 -42.11 5.44 -28.59
N TYR A 77 -41.95 5.00 -27.35
CA TYR A 77 -42.59 3.80 -26.82
C TYR A 77 -44.05 4.00 -26.42
N LYS A 78 -44.58 5.22 -26.54
CA LYS A 78 -45.93 5.62 -26.10
C LYS A 78 -46.15 5.38 -24.61
N LEU A 79 -45.11 5.56 -23.80
CA LEU A 79 -45.12 5.44 -22.36
C LEU A 79 -44.91 6.83 -21.72
N ARG A 80 -45.41 7.02 -20.51
CA ARG A 80 -45.11 8.24 -19.74
C ARG A 80 -43.67 8.15 -19.22
N PRO A 81 -42.91 9.27 -19.18
CA PRO A 81 -41.52 9.31 -18.74
C PRO A 81 -41.38 9.23 -17.20
N TRP A 82 -42.32 8.60 -16.50
CA TRP A 82 -42.32 8.45 -15.04
C TRP A 82 -41.92 7.02 -14.69
N TRP A 83 -40.62 6.78 -14.57
CA TRP A 83 -40.04 5.48 -14.33
C TRP A 83 -40.60 4.80 -13.07
N GLN A 84 -40.82 5.58 -12.00
CA GLN A 84 -41.29 5.05 -10.71
C GLN A 84 -42.72 4.49 -10.77
N ASN A 85 -43.55 4.96 -11.72
CA ASN A 85 -44.95 4.55 -11.86
C ASN A 85 -45.13 3.33 -12.79
N LEU A 86 -44.06 2.86 -13.43
CA LEU A 86 -44.12 1.69 -14.29
C LEU A 86 -44.05 0.42 -13.45
N SER A 87 -44.82 -0.60 -13.86
CA SER A 87 -44.65 -1.95 -13.29
C SER A 87 -43.29 -2.53 -13.64
N GLU A 88 -42.74 -3.40 -12.81
CA GLU A 88 -41.45 -4.05 -13.06
C GLU A 88 -41.41 -4.76 -14.44
N ALA A 89 -42.53 -5.35 -14.88
CA ALA A 89 -42.64 -5.95 -16.21
C ALA A 89 -42.50 -4.92 -17.35
N GLN A 90 -43.07 -3.72 -17.18
CA GLN A 90 -42.92 -2.62 -18.13
C GLN A 90 -41.50 -2.07 -18.10
N GLN A 91 -40.90 -1.93 -16.93
CA GLN A 91 -39.51 -1.50 -16.78
C GLN A 91 -38.55 -2.47 -17.48
N LYS A 92 -38.68 -3.78 -17.25
CA LYS A 92 -37.93 -4.83 -17.97
C LYS A 92 -38.16 -4.75 -19.49
N SER A 93 -39.40 -4.56 -19.93
CA SER A 93 -39.72 -4.40 -21.35
C SER A 93 -39.01 -3.18 -21.99
N VAL A 94 -38.93 -2.05 -21.29
CA VAL A 94 -38.18 -0.87 -21.75
C VAL A 94 -36.69 -1.18 -21.83
N ILE A 95 -36.12 -1.84 -20.81
CA ILE A 95 -34.71 -2.21 -20.79
C ILE A 95 -34.36 -3.15 -21.94
N TYR A 96 -35.17 -4.17 -22.22
CA TYR A 96 -34.93 -5.08 -23.35
C TYR A 96 -34.99 -4.37 -24.70
N LYS A 97 -35.92 -3.44 -24.90
CA LYS A 97 -35.95 -2.62 -26.12
C LYS A 97 -34.71 -1.72 -26.25
N LEU A 98 -34.20 -1.20 -25.15
CA LEU A 98 -32.96 -0.41 -25.15
C LEU A 98 -31.74 -1.30 -25.44
N LEU A 99 -31.71 -2.54 -24.95
CA LEU A 99 -30.70 -3.54 -25.30
C LEU A 99 -30.71 -3.83 -26.81
N ASP A 100 -31.88 -4.09 -27.40
CA ASP A 100 -32.00 -4.30 -28.85
C ASP A 100 -31.45 -3.09 -29.63
N GLN A 101 -31.69 -1.86 -29.14
CA GLN A 101 -31.14 -0.65 -29.74
C GLN A 101 -29.61 -0.51 -29.58
N LEU A 102 -28.99 -1.11 -28.56
CA LEU A 102 -27.53 -1.14 -28.40
C LEU A 102 -26.85 -2.03 -29.45
N GLU A 103 -27.56 -3.01 -30.02
CA GLU A 103 -27.01 -3.91 -31.04
C GLU A 103 -27.11 -3.34 -32.47
N VAL A 104 -27.89 -2.28 -32.66
CA VAL A 104 -28.10 -1.65 -33.98
C VAL A 104 -26.80 -1.09 -34.56
N SER A 105 -26.58 -1.23 -35.87
CA SER A 105 -25.35 -0.73 -36.53
C SER A 105 -25.19 0.80 -36.48
N ASN A 106 -26.29 1.54 -36.38
CA ASN A 106 -26.29 3.00 -36.28
C ASN A 106 -25.75 3.47 -34.92
N LYS A 107 -24.54 4.04 -34.93
CA LYS A 107 -23.86 4.59 -33.75
C LYS A 107 -24.71 5.61 -32.97
N GLN A 108 -25.45 6.49 -33.63
CA GLN A 108 -26.24 7.52 -32.94
C GLN A 108 -27.38 6.90 -32.12
N LEU A 109 -28.08 5.90 -32.68
CA LEU A 109 -29.14 5.20 -31.98
C LEU A 109 -28.60 4.40 -30.79
N ARG A 110 -27.50 3.66 -30.99
CA ARG A 110 -26.82 2.95 -29.89
C ARG A 110 -26.47 3.88 -28.74
N MET A 111 -25.83 5.01 -29.06
CA MET A 111 -25.40 5.96 -28.03
C MET A 111 -26.58 6.73 -27.40
N LYS A 112 -27.71 6.86 -28.09
CA LYS A 112 -28.95 7.36 -27.47
C LYS A 112 -29.49 6.35 -26.45
N ALA A 113 -29.54 5.06 -26.79
CA ALA A 113 -29.96 4.01 -25.86
C ALA A 113 -29.00 3.91 -24.65
N ALA A 114 -27.69 4.00 -24.88
CA ALA A 114 -26.69 4.01 -23.80
C ALA A 114 -26.88 5.19 -22.83
N ARG A 115 -27.23 6.38 -23.34
CA ARG A 115 -27.56 7.54 -22.51
C ARG A 115 -28.83 7.35 -21.68
N CYS A 116 -29.85 6.71 -22.24
CA CYS A 116 -31.07 6.37 -21.50
C CYS A 116 -30.75 5.41 -20.34
N ILE A 117 -29.95 4.38 -20.60
CA ILE A 117 -29.50 3.43 -19.57
C ILE A 117 -28.65 4.13 -18.51
N LEU A 118 -27.81 5.10 -18.90
CA LEU A 118 -27.07 5.92 -17.95
C LEU A 118 -28.00 6.75 -17.06
N TYR A 119 -29.05 7.36 -17.61
CA TYR A 119 -30.06 8.08 -16.82
C TYR A 119 -30.77 7.16 -15.81
N LEU A 120 -31.13 5.94 -16.22
CA LEU A 120 -31.71 4.93 -15.32
C LEU A 120 -30.73 4.53 -14.21
N ALA A 121 -29.46 4.27 -14.57
CA ALA A 121 -28.41 3.96 -13.60
C ALA A 121 -28.11 5.13 -12.64
N GLN A 122 -28.34 6.37 -13.06
CA GLN A 122 -28.27 7.57 -12.23
C GLN A 122 -29.49 7.75 -11.31
N GLY A 123 -30.39 6.78 -11.20
CA GLY A 123 -31.50 6.80 -10.24
C GLY A 123 -32.65 7.74 -10.61
N CYS A 124 -32.84 8.03 -11.91
CA CYS A 124 -33.98 8.80 -12.41
C CYS A 124 -34.20 10.13 -11.66
N TRP A 125 -33.11 10.87 -11.48
CA TRP A 125 -33.04 12.05 -10.61
C TRP A 125 -34.02 13.18 -10.94
N ALA A 126 -34.66 13.20 -12.12
CA ALA A 126 -35.69 14.20 -12.42
C ALA A 126 -37.02 13.95 -11.68
N GLU A 127 -37.22 12.72 -11.16
CA GLU A 127 -38.44 12.31 -10.47
C GLU A 127 -38.32 12.36 -8.93
N VAL A 128 -37.11 12.60 -8.41
CA VAL A 128 -36.81 12.51 -6.97
C VAL A 128 -36.64 13.90 -6.33
N GLN A 129 -36.89 13.98 -5.02
CA GLN A 129 -36.77 15.25 -4.28
C GLN A 129 -35.59 15.29 -3.31
N SER A 130 -34.90 14.17 -3.11
CA SER A 130 -33.78 14.06 -2.18
C SER A 130 -32.68 13.14 -2.69
N ASP A 131 -31.44 13.41 -2.25
CA ASP A 131 -30.27 12.57 -2.53
C ASP A 131 -30.43 11.13 -2.02
N GLU A 132 -31.15 10.94 -0.91
CA GLU A 132 -31.37 9.61 -0.34
C GLU A 132 -32.31 8.77 -1.20
N GLU A 133 -33.38 9.40 -1.70
CA GLU A 133 -34.30 8.77 -2.64
C GLU A 133 -33.61 8.44 -3.98
N GLN A 134 -32.80 9.37 -4.51
CA GLN A 134 -31.98 9.14 -5.71
C GLN A 134 -31.06 7.92 -5.57
N ARG A 135 -30.45 7.77 -4.39
CA ARG A 135 -29.56 6.64 -4.08
C ARG A 135 -30.31 5.31 -4.01
N GLU A 136 -31.51 5.27 -3.42
CA GLU A 136 -32.31 4.05 -3.34
C GLU A 136 -32.84 3.61 -4.73
N TRP A 137 -33.23 4.58 -5.56
CA TRP A 137 -33.59 4.30 -6.95
C TRP A 137 -32.40 3.86 -7.79
N THR A 138 -31.23 4.46 -7.59
CA THR A 138 -29.98 3.99 -8.21
C THR A 138 -29.70 2.54 -7.85
N ARG A 139 -29.82 2.20 -6.56
CA ARG A 139 -29.64 0.84 -6.04
C ARG A 139 -30.61 -0.14 -6.71
N THR A 140 -31.90 0.18 -6.75
CA THR A 140 -32.94 -0.68 -7.34
C THR A 140 -32.78 -0.82 -8.85
N ASN A 141 -32.55 0.30 -9.56
CA ASN A 141 -32.38 0.31 -11.00
C ASN A 141 -31.14 -0.48 -11.44
N VAL A 142 -30.02 -0.35 -10.73
CA VAL A 142 -28.80 -1.12 -11.04
C VAL A 142 -29.03 -2.62 -10.94
N MET A 143 -29.77 -3.08 -9.94
CA MET A 143 -30.10 -4.51 -9.80
C MET A 143 -30.94 -5.00 -10.98
N LEU A 144 -31.96 -4.22 -11.34
CA LEU A 144 -32.80 -4.52 -12.49
C LEU A 144 -32.02 -4.54 -13.82
N LEU A 145 -31.11 -3.58 -14.02
CA LEU A 145 -30.24 -3.50 -15.18
C LEU A 145 -29.29 -4.71 -15.24
N TYR A 146 -28.69 -5.08 -14.10
CA TYR A 146 -27.81 -6.25 -14.02
C TYR A 146 -28.55 -7.55 -14.34
N GLU A 147 -29.72 -7.80 -13.73
CA GLU A 147 -30.58 -8.96 -14.01
C GLU A 147 -31.03 -9.03 -15.48
N SER A 148 -31.15 -7.88 -16.14
CA SER A 148 -31.53 -7.80 -17.55
C SER A 148 -30.35 -7.99 -18.51
N GLY A 149 -29.13 -8.22 -18.03
CA GLY A 149 -27.95 -8.46 -18.87
C GLY A 149 -27.24 -7.21 -19.38
N ILE A 150 -27.48 -6.03 -18.77
CA ILE A 150 -26.86 -4.76 -19.19
C ILE A 150 -25.35 -4.75 -19.01
N PHE A 151 -24.83 -5.33 -17.92
CA PHE A 151 -23.41 -5.27 -17.64
C PHE A 151 -22.55 -5.97 -18.72
N PRO A 152 -22.81 -7.24 -19.10
CA PRO A 152 -22.13 -7.87 -20.23
C PRO A 152 -22.25 -7.08 -21.53
N ALA A 153 -23.44 -6.58 -21.87
CA ALA A 153 -23.67 -5.80 -23.09
C ALA A 153 -22.82 -4.51 -23.12
N PHE A 154 -22.65 -3.83 -21.98
CA PHE A 154 -21.78 -2.65 -21.89
C PHE A 154 -20.29 -2.99 -21.94
N VAL A 155 -19.88 -4.17 -21.45
CA VAL A 155 -18.50 -4.65 -21.61
C VAL A 155 -18.19 -4.94 -23.09
N GLU A 156 -19.13 -5.51 -23.83
CA GLU A 156 -18.99 -5.70 -25.29
C GLU A 156 -18.98 -4.38 -26.05
N LEU A 157 -19.89 -3.46 -25.71
CA LEU A 157 -19.95 -2.13 -26.29
C LEU A 157 -18.64 -1.35 -26.05
N LEU A 158 -18.04 -1.49 -24.86
CA LEU A 158 -16.73 -0.93 -24.56
C LEU A 158 -15.65 -1.49 -25.49
N ASN A 159 -15.65 -2.79 -25.79
CA ASN A 159 -14.66 -3.41 -26.69
C ASN A 159 -14.77 -2.87 -28.11
N ILE A 160 -16.00 -2.72 -28.59
CA ILE A 160 -16.30 -2.14 -29.90
C ILE A 160 -15.77 -0.72 -29.96
N GLU A 161 -16.07 0.11 -28.95
CA GLU A 161 -15.68 1.51 -28.97
C GLU A 161 -14.17 1.71 -28.76
N ILE A 162 -13.50 0.90 -27.93
CA ILE A 162 -12.02 0.90 -27.83
C ILE A 162 -11.40 0.64 -29.20
N THR A 163 -11.93 -0.32 -29.96
CA THR A 163 -11.39 -0.66 -31.28
C THR A 163 -11.65 0.45 -32.31
N ASN A 164 -12.85 1.03 -32.29
CA ASN A 164 -13.21 2.16 -33.16
C ASN A 164 -12.38 3.41 -32.86
N SER A 165 -12.25 3.77 -31.59
CA SER A 165 -11.42 4.86 -31.11
C SER A 165 -9.96 4.71 -31.52
N ARG A 166 -9.41 3.49 -31.48
CA ARG A 166 -8.04 3.21 -31.95
C ARG A 166 -7.89 3.47 -33.46
N ARG A 167 -8.86 3.02 -34.26
CA ARG A 167 -8.86 3.27 -35.72
C ARG A 167 -8.97 4.77 -36.01
N ALA A 168 -9.87 5.47 -35.32
CA ALA A 168 -10.06 6.91 -35.47
C ALA A 168 -8.81 7.71 -35.10
N ALA A 169 -8.15 7.38 -33.98
CA ALA A 169 -6.91 8.03 -33.55
C ALA A 169 -5.74 7.82 -34.53
N SER A 170 -5.65 6.62 -35.14
CA SER A 170 -4.64 6.37 -36.18
C SER A 170 -4.88 7.18 -37.47
N ALA A 171 -6.15 7.49 -37.77
CA ALA A 171 -6.55 8.25 -38.95
C ALA A 171 -6.48 9.78 -38.74
N MET A 172 -6.74 10.27 -37.52
CA MET A 172 -6.84 11.69 -37.21
C MET A 172 -5.67 12.15 -36.32
N ARG A 173 -4.67 12.82 -36.92
CA ARG A 173 -3.62 13.54 -36.17
C ARG A 173 -4.14 14.88 -35.63
N LYS A 174 -5.20 14.85 -34.81
CA LYS A 174 -5.75 16.07 -34.22
C LYS A 174 -4.77 16.58 -33.15
N ILE A 175 -4.35 17.84 -33.27
CA ILE A 175 -3.33 18.46 -32.40
C ILE A 175 -3.88 18.75 -30.99
N SER A 176 -5.19 19.05 -30.88
CA SER A 176 -5.88 19.26 -29.61
C SER A 176 -6.95 18.20 -29.38
N VAL A 177 -6.86 17.54 -28.22
CA VAL A 177 -7.85 16.57 -27.73
C VAL A 177 -8.64 17.23 -26.61
N SER A 178 -9.96 17.09 -26.67
CA SER A 178 -10.92 17.70 -25.76
C SER A 178 -11.88 16.67 -25.19
N LEU A 179 -12.64 17.08 -24.19
CA LEU A 179 -13.69 16.28 -23.57
C LEU A 179 -14.71 15.80 -24.61
N ASP A 180 -14.98 16.55 -25.68
CA ASP A 180 -15.96 16.13 -26.71
C ASP A 180 -15.52 14.86 -27.47
N ASP A 181 -14.21 14.59 -27.54
CA ASP A 181 -13.64 13.47 -28.29
C ASP A 181 -13.80 12.11 -27.58
N SER A 182 -14.27 12.09 -26.31
CA SER A 182 -14.39 10.88 -25.49
C SER A 182 -15.80 10.61 -24.95
N THR A 183 -16.80 11.34 -25.45
CA THR A 183 -18.21 11.29 -25.02
C THR A 183 -18.76 9.87 -24.92
N ASP A 184 -18.61 9.08 -25.97
CA ASP A 184 -19.17 7.73 -26.01
C ASP A 184 -18.54 6.79 -24.98
N LEU A 185 -17.21 6.81 -24.87
CA LEU A 185 -16.48 6.04 -23.85
C LEU A 185 -16.86 6.47 -22.43
N ARG A 186 -17.06 7.78 -22.19
CA ARG A 186 -17.48 8.26 -20.87
C ARG A 186 -18.87 7.75 -20.48
N VAL A 187 -19.83 7.73 -21.40
CA VAL A 187 -21.17 7.19 -21.13
C VAL A 187 -21.07 5.71 -20.74
N ILE A 188 -20.35 4.92 -21.55
CA ILE A 188 -20.18 3.48 -21.32
C ILE A 188 -19.49 3.20 -19.98
N LEU A 189 -18.36 3.86 -19.72
CA LEU A 189 -17.59 3.68 -18.48
C LEU A 189 -18.36 4.17 -17.25
N SER A 190 -19.23 5.17 -17.38
CA SER A 190 -20.06 5.66 -16.28
C SER A 190 -21.10 4.63 -15.87
N VAL A 191 -21.76 3.96 -16.82
CA VAL A 191 -22.70 2.86 -16.52
C VAL A 191 -21.98 1.71 -15.82
N LEU A 192 -20.84 1.26 -16.38
CA LEU A 192 -20.05 0.19 -15.78
C LEU A 192 -19.56 0.56 -14.37
N TYR A 193 -19.16 1.81 -14.15
CA TYR A 193 -18.73 2.29 -12.84
C TYR A 193 -19.87 2.30 -11.83
N ILE A 194 -21.03 2.87 -12.17
CA ILE A 194 -22.17 2.95 -11.26
C ILE A 194 -22.63 1.54 -10.86
N ILE A 195 -22.75 0.62 -11.82
CA ILE A 195 -23.10 -0.79 -11.53
C ILE A 195 -22.08 -1.38 -10.54
N THR A 196 -20.78 -1.26 -10.84
CA THR A 196 -19.71 -1.81 -9.99
C THR A 196 -19.71 -1.18 -8.59
N GLU A 197 -19.96 0.12 -8.49
CA GLU A 197 -19.95 0.89 -7.26
C GLU A 197 -21.12 0.53 -6.33
N VAL A 198 -22.32 0.35 -6.91
CA VAL A 198 -23.50 -0.12 -6.18
C VAL A 198 -23.30 -1.56 -5.71
N MET A 199 -22.81 -2.46 -6.57
CA MET A 199 -22.50 -3.84 -6.19
C MET A 199 -21.47 -3.92 -5.06
N ARG A 200 -20.47 -3.03 -5.06
CA ARG A 200 -19.48 -2.93 -3.98
C ARG A 200 -20.10 -2.43 -2.68
N GLU A 201 -21.02 -1.48 -2.72
CA GLU A 201 -21.69 -0.96 -1.53
C GLU A 201 -22.60 -2.02 -0.91
N GLU A 202 -23.36 -2.77 -1.72
CA GLU A 202 -24.18 -3.90 -1.27
C GLU A 202 -23.33 -5.00 -0.62
N MET A 203 -22.11 -5.22 -1.10
CA MET A 203 -21.19 -6.21 -0.55
C MET A 203 -20.83 -5.94 0.93
N LYS A 204 -20.88 -4.69 1.40
CA LYS A 204 -20.56 -4.36 2.80
C LYS A 204 -21.55 -4.98 3.79
N ASN A 205 -22.82 -5.09 3.39
CA ASN A 205 -23.92 -5.60 4.22
C ASN A 205 -24.57 -6.84 3.58
N LEU A 206 -23.76 -7.72 2.99
CA LEU A 206 -24.22 -8.84 2.16
C LEU A 206 -25.17 -9.80 2.89
N GLU A 207 -24.98 -10.02 4.19
CA GLU A 207 -25.81 -10.95 4.98
C GLU A 207 -27.27 -10.50 5.12
N HIS A 208 -27.52 -9.19 5.03
CA HIS A 208 -28.85 -8.59 5.16
C HIS A 208 -29.42 -8.09 3.84
N SER A 209 -28.67 -8.17 2.74
CA SER A 209 -29.12 -7.69 1.44
C SER A 209 -30.00 -8.71 0.72
N ILE A 210 -31.15 -8.24 0.22
CA ILE A 210 -32.02 -9.00 -0.68
C ILE A 210 -31.35 -9.34 -2.02
N TYR A 211 -30.28 -8.63 -2.37
CA TYR A 211 -29.55 -8.77 -3.64
C TYR A 211 -28.28 -9.62 -3.53
N LYS A 212 -28.17 -10.43 -2.47
CA LYS A 212 -26.99 -11.28 -2.23
C LYS A 212 -26.59 -12.12 -3.46
N ASN A 213 -27.56 -12.79 -4.08
CA ASN A 213 -27.32 -13.63 -5.26
C ASN A 213 -26.77 -12.80 -6.43
N ASN A 214 -27.30 -11.60 -6.66
CA ASN A 214 -26.82 -10.72 -7.73
C ASN A 214 -25.36 -10.31 -7.51
N VAL A 215 -24.97 -10.00 -6.26
CA VAL A 215 -23.59 -9.64 -5.92
C VAL A 215 -22.64 -10.83 -6.06
N GLU A 216 -23.06 -12.04 -5.68
CA GLU A 216 -22.26 -13.26 -5.85
C GLU A 216 -22.06 -13.61 -7.33
N SER A 217 -23.14 -13.61 -8.14
CA SER A 217 -23.05 -13.78 -9.59
C SER A 217 -22.15 -12.72 -10.23
N PHE A 218 -22.27 -11.46 -9.79
CA PHE A 218 -21.44 -10.37 -10.31
C PHE A 218 -19.95 -10.60 -10.04
N LYS A 219 -19.57 -11.19 -8.90
CA LYS A 219 -18.18 -11.54 -8.62
C LYS A 219 -17.66 -12.62 -9.55
N GLU A 220 -18.44 -13.66 -9.81
CA GLU A 220 -18.09 -14.73 -10.74
C GLU A 220 -17.91 -14.19 -12.16
N ASP A 221 -18.85 -13.36 -12.59
CA ASP A 221 -18.83 -12.62 -13.85
C ASP A 221 -17.55 -11.80 -14.04
N LEU A 222 -17.00 -11.18 -12.99
CA LEU A 222 -15.75 -10.40 -13.08
C LEU A 222 -14.49 -11.26 -13.19
N ILE A 223 -14.55 -12.52 -12.73
CA ILE A 223 -13.43 -13.46 -12.75
C ILE A 223 -13.39 -14.24 -14.06
N ASN A 224 -14.54 -14.38 -14.72
CA ASN A 224 -14.65 -14.99 -16.03
C ASN A 224 -14.29 -13.98 -17.15
N PRO A 225 -13.58 -14.43 -18.21
CA PRO A 225 -13.26 -13.55 -19.34
C PRO A 225 -14.50 -13.19 -20.16
N TYR A 226 -14.68 -11.91 -20.44
CA TYR A 226 -15.66 -11.41 -21.40
C TYR A 226 -15.07 -11.43 -22.81
N GLY A 227 -15.26 -12.55 -23.50
CA GLY A 227 -14.60 -12.84 -24.78
C GLY A 227 -13.18 -13.35 -24.58
N GLU A 228 -12.18 -12.64 -25.10
CA GLU A 228 -10.78 -13.10 -25.08
C GLU A 228 -10.01 -12.75 -23.79
N GLU A 229 -10.40 -11.70 -23.04
CA GLU A 229 -9.64 -11.19 -21.90
C GLU A 229 -10.55 -10.67 -20.76
N LEU A 230 -10.02 -10.66 -19.52
CA LEU A 230 -10.69 -10.10 -18.34
C LEU A 230 -10.88 -8.57 -18.46
N LEU A 231 -11.97 -8.02 -17.93
CA LEU A 231 -12.23 -6.57 -17.95
C LEU A 231 -11.09 -5.76 -17.29
N ILE A 232 -10.50 -6.26 -16.21
CA ILE A 232 -9.32 -5.65 -15.56
C ILE A 232 -8.15 -5.52 -16.53
N VAL A 233 -7.89 -6.56 -17.34
CA VAL A 233 -6.81 -6.56 -18.35
C VAL A 233 -7.12 -5.55 -19.45
N LYS A 234 -8.37 -5.46 -19.90
CA LYS A 234 -8.79 -4.48 -20.92
C LYS A 234 -8.59 -3.03 -20.45
N LEU A 235 -8.97 -2.71 -19.21
CA LEU A 235 -8.77 -1.37 -18.64
C LEU A 235 -7.29 -1.04 -18.43
N LEU A 236 -6.48 -2.02 -17.98
CA LEU A 236 -5.01 -1.86 -17.94
C LEU A 236 -4.43 -1.66 -19.34
N GLY A 237 -4.96 -2.34 -20.35
CA GLY A 237 -4.67 -2.13 -21.77
C GLY A 237 -4.96 -0.69 -22.20
N MET A 238 -6.14 -0.14 -21.88
CA MET A 238 -6.48 1.26 -22.15
C MET A 238 -5.45 2.23 -21.54
N VAL A 239 -5.02 1.98 -20.30
CA VAL A 239 -3.99 2.78 -19.63
C VAL A 239 -2.66 2.75 -20.39
N THR A 240 -2.25 1.60 -20.92
CA THR A 240 -1.02 1.50 -21.72
C THR A 240 -1.13 2.21 -23.07
N TYR A 241 -2.26 2.08 -23.78
CA TYR A 241 -2.51 2.77 -25.04
C TYR A 241 -2.57 4.28 -24.91
N PHE A 242 -3.14 4.77 -23.81
CA PHE A 242 -3.13 6.19 -23.49
C PHE A 242 -1.70 6.69 -23.26
N CYS A 243 -0.91 5.99 -22.45
CA CYS A 243 0.48 6.35 -22.14
C CYS A 243 1.45 6.22 -23.32
N SER A 244 1.13 5.42 -24.35
CA SER A 244 1.90 5.36 -25.59
C SER A 244 1.53 6.47 -26.58
N GLY A 245 0.48 7.24 -26.31
CA GLY A 245 -0.06 8.24 -27.22
C GLY A 245 -0.91 7.67 -28.35
N ALA A 246 -1.17 6.35 -28.36
CA ALA A 246 -2.00 5.70 -29.38
C ALA A 246 -3.48 6.08 -29.27
N ALA A 247 -3.96 6.38 -28.07
CA ALA A 247 -5.33 6.81 -27.80
C ALA A 247 -5.38 7.93 -26.76
N PRO A 248 -5.00 9.18 -27.12
CA PRO A 248 -4.86 10.29 -26.17
C PRO A 248 -6.20 10.84 -25.67
N HIS A 249 -7.33 10.43 -26.26
CA HIS A 249 -8.68 10.84 -25.89
C HIS A 249 -9.34 9.91 -24.86
N PHE A 250 -8.68 8.82 -24.44
CA PHE A 250 -9.31 7.92 -23.47
C PHE A 250 -9.55 8.60 -22.12
N PRO A 251 -10.73 8.37 -21.51
CA PRO A 251 -11.10 9.07 -20.28
C PRO A 251 -10.47 8.45 -19.04
N MET A 252 -9.18 8.75 -18.81
CA MET A 252 -8.36 8.07 -17.80
C MET A 252 -8.92 8.13 -16.39
N LYS A 253 -9.61 9.20 -15.98
CA LYS A 253 -10.23 9.26 -14.65
C LYS A 253 -11.25 8.14 -14.48
N LYS A 254 -12.17 7.98 -15.44
CA LYS A 254 -13.21 6.95 -15.39
C LYS A 254 -12.63 5.54 -15.52
N VAL A 255 -11.64 5.35 -16.40
CA VAL A 255 -10.93 4.06 -16.56
C VAL A 255 -10.26 3.63 -15.24
N LEU A 256 -9.53 4.53 -14.59
CA LEU A 256 -8.80 4.22 -13.35
C LEU A 256 -9.73 4.03 -12.16
N LEU A 257 -10.79 4.82 -12.06
CA LEU A 257 -11.82 4.65 -11.05
C LEU A 257 -12.50 3.28 -11.19
N LEU A 258 -12.96 2.92 -12.40
CA LEU A 258 -13.57 1.62 -12.67
C LEU A 258 -12.59 0.47 -12.37
N LEU A 259 -11.34 0.55 -12.85
CA LEU A 259 -10.31 -0.46 -12.60
C LEU A 259 -10.10 -0.67 -11.09
N TRP A 260 -10.04 0.41 -10.32
CA TRP A 260 -9.90 0.33 -8.87
C TRP A 260 -11.10 -0.38 -8.22
N LYS A 261 -12.34 -0.01 -8.57
CA LYS A 261 -13.53 -0.62 -7.98
C LYS A 261 -13.68 -2.08 -8.39
N LEU A 262 -13.37 -2.43 -9.63
CA LEU A 262 -13.34 -3.83 -10.08
C LEU A 262 -12.36 -4.67 -9.26
N ILE A 263 -11.15 -4.17 -8.98
CA ILE A 263 -10.18 -4.86 -8.12
C ILE A 263 -10.72 -5.04 -6.70
N LEU A 264 -11.40 -4.03 -6.15
CA LEU A 264 -12.02 -4.13 -4.82
C LEU A 264 -13.14 -5.16 -4.76
N VAL A 265 -13.99 -5.25 -5.79
CA VAL A 265 -15.09 -6.24 -5.83
C VAL A 265 -14.58 -7.66 -6.08
N SER A 266 -13.67 -7.83 -7.05
CA SER A 266 -13.15 -9.14 -7.47
C SER A 266 -12.16 -9.76 -6.47
N LEU A 267 -11.22 -8.97 -5.94
CA LEU A 267 -10.18 -9.46 -5.04
C LEU A 267 -10.49 -9.17 -3.56
N GLY A 268 -11.29 -8.15 -3.28
CA GLY A 268 -11.63 -7.72 -1.92
C GLY A 268 -10.75 -6.61 -1.36
N GLY A 269 -11.22 -6.02 -0.25
CA GLY A 269 -10.59 -4.91 0.46
C GLY A 269 -9.64 -5.33 1.58
N ILE A 270 -9.43 -4.42 2.54
CA ILE A 270 -8.64 -4.59 3.76
C ILE A 270 -9.18 -5.73 4.62
N ASP A 271 -10.50 -5.81 4.80
CA ASP A 271 -11.13 -6.83 5.64
C ASP A 271 -11.05 -8.21 4.99
N THR A 272 -11.32 -8.31 3.68
CA THR A 272 -11.10 -9.55 2.92
C THR A 272 -9.64 -10.01 2.98
N LEU A 273 -8.68 -9.09 2.82
CA LEU A 273 -7.25 -9.38 2.97
C LEU A 273 -6.87 -9.85 4.37
N ARG A 274 -7.56 -9.38 5.41
CA ARG A 274 -7.35 -9.80 6.79
C ARG A 274 -7.84 -11.23 6.98
N GLU A 275 -9.05 -11.52 6.51
CA GLU A 275 -9.65 -12.85 6.61
C GLU A 275 -8.89 -13.89 5.78
N LEU A 276 -8.58 -13.60 4.52
CA LEU A 276 -7.73 -14.48 3.69
C LEU A 276 -6.35 -14.72 4.31
N LYS A 277 -5.76 -13.71 4.94
CA LYS A 277 -4.48 -13.88 5.66
C LYS A 277 -4.62 -14.78 6.87
N LYS A 278 -5.75 -14.74 7.57
CA LYS A 278 -6.04 -15.66 8.67
C LYS A 278 -6.16 -17.09 8.13
N GLN A 279 -7.00 -17.29 7.11
CA GLN A 279 -7.23 -18.58 6.45
C GLN A 279 -5.92 -19.20 5.93
N TYR A 280 -5.12 -18.48 5.15
CA TYR A 280 -3.86 -19.01 4.61
C TYR A 280 -2.80 -19.30 5.68
N ARG A 281 -2.92 -18.71 6.87
CA ARG A 281 -2.07 -19.05 8.01
C ARG A 281 -2.53 -20.33 8.70
N GLU A 282 -3.84 -20.52 8.83
CA GLU A 282 -4.42 -21.77 9.35
C GLU A 282 -4.06 -22.94 8.42
N GLU A 283 -4.22 -22.78 7.11
CA GLU A 283 -3.81 -23.76 6.08
C GLU A 283 -2.30 -24.08 6.10
N ALA A 284 -1.47 -23.22 6.71
CA ALA A 284 -0.03 -23.40 6.83
C ALA A 284 0.43 -23.74 8.26
N ASP A 285 -0.50 -24.14 9.14
CA ASP A 285 -0.27 -24.48 10.54
C ASP A 285 0.46 -23.37 11.34
N LEU A 286 0.13 -22.12 11.03
CA LEU A 286 0.70 -20.94 11.68
C LEU A 286 -0.31 -20.23 12.60
N ASP A 287 0.19 -19.66 13.68
CA ASP A 287 -0.61 -18.86 14.62
C ASP A 287 -1.33 -17.69 13.92
N THR A 288 -2.63 -17.56 14.16
CA THR A 288 -3.52 -16.56 13.57
C THR A 288 -3.71 -15.31 14.42
N GLN A 289 -3.39 -15.36 15.71
CA GLN A 289 -3.63 -14.26 16.65
C GLN A 289 -2.56 -13.17 16.50
N GLN A 290 -2.69 -12.34 15.46
CA GLN A 290 -1.76 -11.25 15.19
C GLN A 290 -2.39 -9.88 15.31
N GLU A 291 -1.69 -8.98 15.99
CA GLU A 291 -1.99 -7.55 16.01
C GLU A 291 -2.05 -6.98 14.58
N ASP A 292 -3.23 -6.48 14.18
CA ASP A 292 -3.37 -5.73 12.94
C ASP A 292 -2.70 -4.36 13.07
N THR A 293 -1.85 -4.04 12.10
CA THR A 293 -1.17 -2.74 12.05
C THR A 293 -2.15 -1.58 11.95
N LEU A 294 -3.27 -1.74 11.26
CA LEU A 294 -4.28 -0.70 11.07
C LEU A 294 -5.07 -0.45 12.34
N GLU A 295 -5.48 -1.50 13.05
CA GLU A 295 -6.22 -1.38 14.31
C GLU A 295 -5.36 -0.76 15.40
N VAL A 296 -4.12 -1.23 15.55
CA VAL A 296 -3.20 -0.62 16.50
C VAL A 296 -2.94 0.85 16.12
N ALA A 297 -2.77 1.17 14.84
CA ALA A 297 -2.58 2.56 14.41
C ALA A 297 -3.79 3.47 14.70
N ARG A 298 -5.03 2.96 14.63
CA ARG A 298 -6.25 3.69 15.00
C ARG A 298 -6.27 4.09 16.48
N THR A 299 -5.69 3.26 17.36
CA THR A 299 -5.61 3.56 18.80
C THR A 299 -4.42 4.47 19.20
N MET A 300 -3.49 4.73 18.27
CA MET A 300 -2.33 5.57 18.55
C MET A 300 -2.65 7.06 18.43
N ARG A 301 -2.07 7.89 19.30
CA ARG A 301 -2.10 9.35 19.12
C ARG A 301 -0.99 9.81 18.17
N ALA A 302 -1.20 10.91 17.46
CA ALA A 302 -0.16 11.56 16.67
C ALA A 302 0.98 12.07 17.57
N SER A 303 2.21 12.04 17.06
CA SER A 303 3.40 12.55 17.73
C SER A 303 3.51 14.03 17.43
N SER A 304 4.02 14.80 18.38
CA SER A 304 4.42 16.18 18.10
C SER A 304 5.51 16.19 17.01
N PRO A 305 5.44 17.13 16.04
CA PRO A 305 6.45 17.22 14.99
C PRO A 305 7.85 17.45 15.57
N PRO A 306 8.91 16.88 14.96
CA PRO A 306 10.27 17.30 15.28
C PRO A 306 10.47 18.76 14.85
N ILE A 307 11.03 19.58 15.74
CA ILE A 307 11.31 21.01 15.49
C ILE A 307 12.25 21.13 14.27
N SER A 308 11.90 21.98 13.30
CA SER A 308 12.73 22.21 12.11
C SER A 308 14.00 22.99 12.47
N ALA A 309 15.04 22.92 11.62
CA ALA A 309 16.22 23.77 11.76
C ALA A 309 15.87 25.27 11.63
N ALA A 310 14.89 25.61 10.78
CA ALA A 310 14.35 26.96 10.67
C ALA A 310 13.68 27.43 11.97
N ASP A 311 12.79 26.59 12.53
CA ASP A 311 12.11 26.87 13.81
C ASP A 311 13.13 26.97 14.97
N LEU A 312 14.23 26.20 14.94
CA LEU A 312 15.33 26.31 15.92
C LEU A 312 16.04 27.67 15.84
N ILE A 313 16.31 28.17 14.63
CA ILE A 313 16.91 29.49 14.39
C ILE A 313 15.95 30.60 14.84
N GLU A 314 14.66 30.45 14.56
CA GLU A 314 13.61 31.40 14.96
C GLU A 314 13.44 31.43 16.49
N THR A 315 13.49 30.27 17.15
CA THR A 315 13.48 30.17 18.63
C THR A 315 14.76 30.75 19.24
N GLN A 316 15.91 30.65 18.55
CA GLN A 316 17.18 31.26 18.97
C GLN A 316 17.16 32.79 18.81
N ASN A 317 16.53 33.30 17.75
CA ASN A 317 16.34 34.73 17.51
C ASN A 317 15.32 35.34 18.47
N GLN A 318 14.22 34.64 18.78
CA GLN A 318 13.26 35.09 19.81
C GLN A 318 13.89 35.14 21.21
N LYS A 319 14.80 34.21 21.55
CA LYS A 319 15.54 34.24 22.82
C LYS A 319 16.55 35.39 22.94
N LYS A 320 17.02 35.98 21.83
CA LYS A 320 17.86 37.18 21.85
C LYS A 320 17.07 38.46 22.12
N ASN A 321 15.77 38.51 21.78
CA ASN A 321 14.94 39.71 21.93
C ASN A 321 14.22 39.85 23.30
N HIS A 322 14.38 38.90 24.23
CA HIS A 322 13.67 38.91 25.52
C HIS A 322 14.55 38.86 26.77
N ARG A 323 15.85 39.17 26.68
CA ARG A 323 16.69 39.36 27.86
C ARG A 323 16.69 40.81 28.32
N SER A 324 15.67 41.18 29.09
CA SER A 324 15.77 42.21 30.12
C SER A 324 14.79 41.86 31.25
N TYR A 325 15.33 41.80 32.47
CA TYR A 325 14.65 41.56 33.76
C TYR A 325 14.26 40.12 34.15
N ARG A 326 15.17 39.41 34.85
CA ARG A 326 14.83 38.78 36.14
C ARG A 326 16.06 38.51 37.01
N ARG A 327 15.90 38.86 38.30
CA ARG A 327 16.92 38.85 39.37
C ARG A 327 17.48 37.46 39.68
N PHE A 328 18.73 37.48 40.15
CA PHE A 328 19.57 36.41 40.65
C PHE A 328 18.96 35.63 41.84
N LEU A 329 19.23 34.33 41.88
CA LEU A 329 19.21 33.51 43.09
C LEU A 329 20.52 32.71 43.12
N MET A 330 21.28 32.90 44.20
CA MET A 330 22.67 32.48 44.38
C MET A 330 22.85 30.95 44.27
N LYS A 331 23.78 30.52 43.42
CA LYS A 331 24.48 29.24 43.56
C LYS A 331 25.78 29.51 44.31
N GLN A 332 26.00 28.81 45.42
CA GLN A 332 27.33 28.72 46.02
C GLN A 332 28.22 27.85 45.13
N SER A 333 29.46 28.31 44.96
CA SER A 333 30.53 27.73 44.16
C SER A 333 31.81 27.66 45.01
N SER A 334 32.61 26.62 44.82
CA SER A 334 34.07 26.60 45.04
C SER A 334 34.63 25.60 44.01
N LEU A 335 35.36 26.03 42.96
CA LEU A 335 36.82 26.31 42.91
C LEU A 335 37.62 25.01 43.13
N ASP A 336 38.55 24.56 42.28
CA ASP A 336 39.46 25.23 41.34
C ASP A 336 39.92 24.29 40.20
N GLU A 337 40.26 24.88 39.04
CA GLU A 337 41.06 24.33 37.96
C GLU A 337 42.08 25.41 37.54
N PRO A 338 43.37 25.10 37.38
CA PRO A 338 44.28 25.84 36.49
C PRO A 338 44.87 24.89 35.44
N GLY A 339 45.21 25.27 34.21
CA GLY A 339 45.26 26.55 33.53
C GLY A 339 45.72 26.30 32.07
N LEU A 340 45.33 27.21 31.18
CA LEU A 340 45.49 27.17 29.72
C LEU A 340 46.91 27.49 29.22
N GLY A 341 47.22 27.02 28.01
CA GLY A 341 48.27 27.57 27.15
C GLY A 341 48.10 27.11 25.69
N MET A 342 47.79 28.04 24.79
CA MET A 342 47.66 27.86 23.34
C MET A 342 49.02 27.92 22.62
N GLU A 343 49.01 27.38 21.40
CA GLU A 343 49.61 27.94 20.15
C GLU A 343 50.93 27.41 19.56
N TYR A 344 50.83 27.14 18.24
CA TYR A 344 51.80 27.14 17.12
C TYR A 344 52.70 25.94 16.72
N GLU A 345 52.89 25.90 15.39
CA GLU A 345 53.46 24.89 14.47
C GLU A 345 54.95 24.58 14.65
N GLY A 346 55.41 23.41 14.15
CA GLY A 346 56.81 23.21 13.78
C GLY A 346 57.30 21.76 13.63
N ALA A 347 57.53 21.35 12.38
CA ALA A 347 58.62 20.51 11.83
C ALA A 347 59.00 19.12 12.42
N GLU A 348 58.91 18.12 11.53
CA GLU A 348 59.91 17.12 11.10
C GLU A 348 60.84 16.35 12.09
N MET A 349 60.75 15.01 11.93
CA MET A 349 61.82 14.02 11.73
C MET A 349 62.80 13.68 12.89
N GLY A 350 62.92 12.39 13.21
CA GLY A 350 64.17 11.84 13.77
C GLY A 350 64.07 10.63 14.70
N ASN A 351 64.12 9.44 14.10
CA ASN A 351 64.74 8.18 14.58
C ASN A 351 65.48 8.19 15.95
N ASN A 352 65.25 7.20 16.82
CA ASN A 352 65.99 5.92 16.86
C ASN A 352 65.75 5.11 18.15
N THR A 353 65.46 3.83 17.96
CA THR A 353 65.92 2.62 18.68
C THR A 353 66.18 2.61 20.19
N THR A 354 65.57 1.64 20.90
CA THR A 354 66.29 0.51 21.53
C THR A 354 65.35 -0.56 22.09
N ASN A 355 65.71 -1.83 21.83
CA ASN A 355 65.13 -3.05 22.37
C ASN A 355 65.47 -3.21 23.87
N ASN A 356 64.62 -3.92 24.62
CA ASN A 356 65.04 -5.10 25.40
C ASN A 356 63.84 -5.87 25.95
N GLU A 357 63.87 -7.18 25.71
CA GLU A 357 63.03 -8.24 26.29
C GLU A 357 63.49 -8.56 27.71
N SER A 358 62.57 -8.93 28.62
CA SER A 358 62.72 -10.08 29.54
C SER A 358 61.48 -10.26 30.44
N GLU A 359 61.24 -11.53 30.75
CA GLU A 359 60.06 -12.16 31.35
C GLU A 359 59.85 -11.92 32.86
N GLY A 360 58.61 -12.20 33.31
CA GLY A 360 58.34 -12.92 34.56
C GLY A 360 58.24 -12.12 35.86
N GLU A 361 57.02 -11.91 36.38
CA GLU A 361 56.53 -12.59 37.60
C GLU A 361 55.18 -12.03 38.07
N ALA A 362 54.36 -12.96 38.57
CA ALA A 362 53.03 -12.73 39.12
C ALA A 362 53.09 -11.99 40.46
N ASN A 363 52.24 -10.98 40.65
CA ASN A 363 51.81 -10.58 41.98
C ASN A 363 50.32 -10.24 41.99
N VAL A 364 49.58 -11.16 42.62
CA VAL A 364 48.16 -11.07 42.96
C VAL A 364 47.99 -10.02 44.05
N PHE A 365 47.32 -8.89 43.74
CA PHE A 365 46.78 -7.99 44.76
C PHE A 365 45.25 -8.00 44.69
N MET A 366 44.67 -8.79 45.59
CA MET A 366 43.24 -8.93 45.84
C MET A 366 42.73 -7.69 46.60
N ASN A 367 41.89 -6.88 45.96
CA ASN A 367 41.34 -5.67 46.58
C ASN A 367 40.08 -6.03 47.41
N GLN A 368 40.32 -6.45 48.65
CA GLN A 368 39.35 -6.93 49.62
C GLN A 368 38.70 -5.77 50.41
N ALA A 369 38.02 -4.85 49.73
CA ALA A 369 37.33 -3.73 50.38
C ALA A 369 35.90 -3.43 49.85
N VAL A 370 35.37 -4.23 48.91
CA VAL A 370 34.00 -4.05 48.38
C VAL A 370 33.02 -5.14 48.87
N LEU A 371 33.53 -6.20 49.53
CA LEU A 371 32.73 -7.35 49.98
C LEU A 371 32.15 -7.23 51.40
N THR A 372 32.46 -6.16 52.13
CA THR A 372 32.07 -6.01 53.55
C THR A 372 30.78 -5.20 53.76
N GLN A 373 30.21 -4.59 52.73
CA GLN A 373 28.92 -3.88 52.80
C GLN A 373 27.70 -4.70 52.33
N LEU A 374 27.92 -5.86 51.72
CA LEU A 374 26.83 -6.75 51.25
C LEU A 374 26.53 -7.92 52.20
N ARG A 375 27.29 -8.10 53.27
CA ARG A 375 27.22 -9.29 54.13
C ARG A 375 26.44 -9.12 55.44
N THR A 376 25.88 -7.94 55.71
CA THR A 376 25.15 -7.64 56.98
C THR A 376 23.62 -7.71 56.86
N TYR A 377 23.07 -8.25 55.77
CA TYR A 377 21.61 -8.34 55.56
C TYR A 377 21.04 -9.77 55.49
N CYS A 378 21.84 -10.79 55.72
CA CYS A 378 21.37 -12.19 55.71
C CYS A 378 21.66 -12.86 57.05
N GLN A 379 20.92 -12.46 58.09
CA GLN A 379 20.68 -13.26 59.31
C GLN A 379 19.64 -12.52 60.17
N ASN A 380 18.40 -13.02 60.14
CA ASN A 380 17.50 -13.09 61.29
C ASN A 380 16.17 -13.72 60.84
N GLU A 381 15.99 -14.98 61.21
CA GLU A 381 14.71 -15.68 61.21
C GLU A 381 13.83 -15.21 62.39
N ASN A 382 12.52 -15.37 62.24
CA ASN A 382 11.43 -15.16 63.21
C ASN A 382 10.98 -13.72 63.49
N ASN A 383 9.95 -13.27 62.76
CA ASN A 383 8.66 -12.83 63.35
C ASN A 383 7.62 -12.45 62.27
N GLN A 384 6.34 -12.61 62.63
CA GLN A 384 5.12 -12.53 61.81
C GLN A 384 4.98 -11.30 60.89
N PRO A 385 4.27 -11.41 59.76
CA PRO A 385 4.22 -10.38 58.73
C PRO A 385 3.35 -9.19 59.13
N GLN A 386 3.97 -8.04 59.39
CA GLN A 386 3.29 -6.74 59.32
C GLN A 386 2.97 -6.42 57.85
N ILE A 387 1.69 -6.13 57.59
CA ILE A 387 1.16 -5.70 56.30
C ILE A 387 1.89 -4.43 55.86
N ARG A 388 2.75 -4.54 54.84
CA ARG A 388 3.34 -3.39 54.16
C ARG A 388 2.22 -2.62 53.44
N PRO A 389 2.23 -1.28 53.43
CA PRO A 389 1.33 -0.52 52.57
C PRO A 389 1.55 -0.98 51.13
N ASP A 390 0.45 -1.21 50.42
CA ASP A 390 0.40 -1.81 49.10
C ASP A 390 1.58 -1.38 48.25
N THR A 391 2.32 -2.37 47.73
CA THR A 391 3.14 -2.14 46.54
C THR A 391 2.19 -1.48 45.56
N PRO A 392 2.46 -0.25 45.07
CA PRO A 392 1.53 0.43 44.19
C PRO A 392 1.22 -0.56 43.08
N GLN A 393 -0.05 -0.96 43.00
CA GLN A 393 -0.51 -1.85 41.95
C GLN A 393 0.08 -1.31 40.66
N LEU A 394 0.75 -2.17 39.88
CA LEU A 394 1.17 -1.86 38.53
C LEU A 394 -0.07 -1.31 37.82
N THR A 395 -0.19 0.01 37.78
CA THR A 395 -1.15 0.68 36.92
C THR A 395 -0.90 0.07 35.55
N LYS A 396 -1.93 -0.52 34.94
CA LYS A 396 -1.87 -0.97 33.53
C LYS A 396 -1.49 0.25 32.69
N GLY A 397 -0.20 0.49 32.55
CA GLY A 397 0.32 1.81 32.26
C GLY A 397 1.67 1.70 31.57
N LYS A 398 1.64 1.86 30.24
CA LYS A 398 2.78 2.03 29.32
C LYS A 398 3.50 0.75 28.88
N SER A 399 2.80 -0.29 28.48
CA SER A 399 3.40 -1.24 27.52
C SER A 399 3.51 -0.59 26.13
N LEU A 400 4.56 -0.91 25.37
CA LEU A 400 4.62 -0.54 23.96
C LEU A 400 3.41 -1.14 23.22
N PRO A 401 2.91 -0.49 22.15
CA PRO A 401 1.72 -0.94 21.45
C PRO A 401 1.95 -2.21 20.60
N TRP A 402 3.16 -2.77 20.64
CA TRP A 402 3.55 -3.90 19.80
C TRP A 402 4.24 -4.98 20.63
N THR A 403 3.86 -6.23 20.37
CA THR A 403 4.67 -7.39 20.73
C THR A 403 5.95 -7.45 19.88
N PRO A 404 7.13 -7.68 20.50
CA PRO A 404 8.37 -7.92 19.78
C PRO A 404 8.30 -9.17 18.90
N LYS A 405 9.09 -9.17 17.81
CA LYS A 405 9.21 -10.31 16.89
C LYS A 405 10.65 -10.75 16.72
N VAL A 406 10.87 -12.06 16.57
CA VAL A 406 12.16 -12.70 16.32
C VAL A 406 12.05 -13.60 15.09
N ARG A 407 13.06 -13.65 14.23
CA ARG A 407 13.11 -14.62 13.11
C ARG A 407 13.93 -15.83 13.47
N GLN A 408 13.73 -16.93 12.75
CA GLN A 408 14.57 -18.12 12.84
C GLN A 408 16.07 -17.79 12.72
N LYS A 409 16.48 -17.03 11.69
CA LYS A 409 17.87 -16.61 11.51
C LYS A 409 18.44 -15.87 12.72
N ASP A 410 17.62 -15.09 13.42
CA ASP A 410 18.07 -14.34 14.60
C ASP A 410 18.31 -15.28 15.80
N VAL A 411 17.57 -16.40 15.88
CA VAL A 411 17.81 -17.49 16.85
C VAL A 411 19.07 -18.28 16.47
N ASP A 412 19.21 -18.62 15.19
CA ASP A 412 20.35 -19.39 14.68
C ASP A 412 21.66 -18.63 14.96
N THR A 413 21.73 -17.34 14.63
CA THR A 413 22.90 -16.50 14.92
C THR A 413 23.16 -16.37 16.43
N PHE A 414 22.11 -16.27 17.26
CA PHE A 414 22.28 -16.24 18.71
C PHE A 414 22.89 -17.54 19.25
N LEU A 415 22.44 -18.68 18.72
CA LEU A 415 22.98 -20.00 19.07
C LEU A 415 24.42 -20.18 18.58
N GLU A 416 24.72 -19.82 17.33
CA GLU A 416 26.08 -19.87 16.77
C GLU A 416 27.07 -19.05 17.62
N VAL A 417 26.74 -17.79 17.92
CA VAL A 417 27.60 -16.93 18.75
C VAL A 417 27.76 -17.50 20.16
N SER A 418 26.68 -18.04 20.74
CA SER A 418 26.71 -18.61 22.09
C SER A 418 27.52 -19.92 22.14
N ARG A 419 27.32 -20.82 21.18
CA ARG A 419 28.05 -22.09 21.08
C ARG A 419 29.53 -21.85 20.81
N LEU A 420 29.87 -20.95 19.90
CA LEU A 420 31.26 -20.58 19.67
C LEU A 420 31.91 -20.01 20.93
N LYS A 421 31.19 -19.17 21.69
CA LYS A 421 31.72 -18.55 22.91
C LYS A 421 31.90 -19.54 24.08
N PHE A 422 30.94 -20.43 24.30
CA PHE A 422 30.91 -21.30 25.50
C PHE A 422 31.38 -22.73 25.24
N VAL A 423 31.20 -23.24 24.04
CA VAL A 423 31.55 -24.61 23.62
C VAL A 423 32.79 -24.61 22.72
N GLY A 424 33.09 -23.50 22.03
CA GLY A 424 34.26 -23.39 21.14
C GLY A 424 34.07 -24.02 19.76
N TYR A 425 32.87 -24.51 19.44
CA TYR A 425 32.57 -25.20 18.18
C TYR A 425 31.17 -24.85 17.66
N ASN A 426 31.03 -24.79 16.33
CA ASN A 426 29.75 -24.60 15.65
C ASN A 426 29.32 -25.91 14.97
N LEU A 427 28.13 -26.39 15.30
CA LEU A 427 27.50 -27.55 14.65
C LEU A 427 26.81 -27.08 13.37
N GLU A 428 27.41 -27.38 12.21
CA GLU A 428 26.79 -27.04 10.92
C GLU A 428 25.47 -27.80 10.73
N GLY A 429 24.40 -27.06 10.42
CA GLY A 429 23.06 -27.63 10.17
C GLY A 429 22.23 -27.92 11.42
N ASP A 430 22.81 -27.93 12.63
CA ASP A 430 22.05 -28.11 13.86
C ASP A 430 21.48 -26.77 14.38
N ARG A 431 20.15 -26.69 14.42
CA ARG A 431 19.40 -25.50 14.86
C ARG A 431 18.81 -25.62 16.27
N GLN A 432 19.01 -26.75 16.95
CA GLN A 432 18.26 -27.07 18.16
C GLN A 432 19.11 -27.40 19.37
N SER A 433 20.31 -27.98 19.22
CA SER A 433 21.09 -28.43 20.37
C SER A 433 21.46 -27.30 21.32
N LEU A 434 21.15 -27.49 22.60
CA LEU A 434 21.49 -26.55 23.68
C LEU A 434 22.56 -27.12 24.63
N ALA A 435 23.16 -28.25 24.26
CA ALA A 435 24.14 -28.94 25.09
C ALA A 435 25.36 -28.04 25.35
N GLY A 436 25.80 -27.98 26.61
CA GLY A 436 26.96 -27.19 27.03
C GLY A 436 26.70 -25.68 27.20
N LEU A 437 25.49 -25.19 26.96
CA LEU A 437 25.17 -23.76 27.13
C LEU A 437 24.71 -23.45 28.58
N PRO A 438 25.18 -22.33 29.18
CA PRO A 438 24.74 -21.91 30.51
C PRO A 438 23.24 -21.57 30.61
N GLN A 439 22.66 -21.73 31.80
CA GLN A 439 21.24 -21.48 32.08
C GLN A 439 20.70 -20.12 31.55
N PRO A 440 21.41 -18.98 31.71
CA PRO A 440 20.95 -17.71 31.16
C PRO A 440 20.79 -17.70 29.64
N ILE A 441 21.63 -18.46 28.92
CA ILE A 441 21.53 -18.60 27.46
C ILE A 441 20.31 -19.45 27.11
N LEU A 442 20.03 -20.52 27.87
CA LEU A 442 18.84 -21.34 27.69
C LEU A 442 17.56 -20.51 27.86
N GLU A 443 17.51 -19.65 28.89
CA GLU A 443 16.41 -18.69 29.10
C GLU A 443 16.30 -17.68 27.95
N GLY A 444 17.43 -17.20 27.44
CA GLY A 444 17.49 -16.34 26.25
C GLY A 444 16.90 -17.02 25.01
N VAL A 445 17.30 -18.26 24.72
CA VAL A 445 16.75 -19.07 23.61
C VAL A 445 15.26 -19.28 23.78
N ASN A 446 14.79 -19.62 24.99
CA ASN A 446 13.38 -19.81 25.27
C ASN A 446 12.57 -18.52 25.03
N THR A 447 13.13 -17.37 25.42
CA THR A 447 12.52 -16.06 25.15
C THR A 447 12.45 -15.74 23.66
N LEU A 448 13.54 -16.01 22.93
CA LEU A 448 13.59 -15.83 21.47
C LEU A 448 12.58 -16.72 20.75
N LYS A 449 12.48 -18.01 21.14
CA LYS A 449 11.51 -18.97 20.61
C LYS A 449 10.06 -18.54 20.89
N ARG A 450 9.77 -18.01 22.09
CA ARG A 450 8.43 -17.52 22.46
C ARG A 450 7.97 -16.34 21.60
N HIS A 451 8.89 -15.49 21.14
CA HIS A 451 8.60 -14.35 20.26
C HIS A 451 8.90 -14.63 18.78
N MET A 452 9.11 -15.90 18.43
CA MET A 452 9.40 -16.31 17.06
C MET A 452 8.19 -16.07 16.17
N TYR A 453 8.43 -15.40 15.04
CA TYR A 453 7.41 -15.11 14.04
C TYR A 453 7.83 -15.69 12.70
N THR A 454 7.07 -16.66 12.22
CA THR A 454 7.20 -17.21 10.87
C THR A 454 6.18 -16.54 9.95
N SER A 455 6.68 -15.97 8.85
CA SER A 455 5.84 -15.34 7.84
C SER A 455 5.36 -16.35 6.80
N LEU A 456 4.17 -16.12 6.23
CA LEU A 456 3.69 -16.89 5.08
C LEU A 456 4.68 -16.88 3.91
N ALA A 457 5.34 -15.74 3.68
CA ALA A 457 6.33 -15.59 2.64
C ALA A 457 7.54 -16.52 2.83
N GLU A 458 7.99 -16.75 4.07
CA GLU A 458 9.09 -17.68 4.35
C GLU A 458 8.68 -19.13 4.07
N ILE A 459 7.44 -19.53 4.43
CA ILE A 459 6.91 -20.86 4.09
C ILE A 459 6.81 -21.04 2.57
N GLN A 460 6.29 -20.04 1.87
CA GLN A 460 6.16 -20.08 0.40
C GLN A 460 7.53 -20.26 -0.27
N ILE A 461 8.54 -19.47 0.14
CA ILE A 461 9.92 -19.61 -0.39
C ILE A 461 10.48 -21.00 -0.09
N GLN A 462 10.31 -21.51 1.14
CA GLN A 462 10.80 -22.85 1.51
C GLN A 462 10.15 -23.96 0.70
N LYS A 463 8.84 -23.87 0.43
CA LYS A 463 8.13 -24.84 -0.43
C LYS A 463 8.69 -24.83 -1.84
N GLU A 464 8.91 -23.65 -2.43
CA GLU A 464 9.52 -23.52 -3.76
C GLU A 464 10.96 -24.08 -3.79
N GLU A 465 11.78 -23.80 -2.77
CA GLU A 465 13.12 -24.35 -2.63
C GLU A 465 13.13 -25.88 -2.51
N GLN A 466 12.19 -26.46 -1.76
CA GLN A 466 12.03 -27.91 -1.63
C GLN A 466 11.63 -28.57 -2.96
N MET A 467 10.66 -27.98 -3.67
CA MET A 467 10.24 -28.45 -4.98
C MET A 467 11.38 -28.44 -5.99
N LEU A 468 12.26 -27.44 -5.92
CA LEU A 468 13.43 -27.34 -6.79
C LEU A 468 14.53 -28.31 -6.41
N ARG A 469 14.70 -28.59 -5.12
CA ARG A 469 15.71 -29.53 -4.63
C ARG A 469 15.33 -30.97 -5.02
N ASN A 470 14.04 -31.30 -4.96
CA ASN A 470 13.53 -32.65 -5.16
C ASN A 470 12.42 -32.68 -6.23
N PRO A 471 12.72 -32.41 -7.51
CA PRO A 471 11.71 -32.21 -8.56
C PRO A 471 10.93 -33.48 -8.92
N ILE A 472 11.54 -34.66 -8.77
CA ILE A 472 10.92 -35.96 -9.10
C ILE A 472 9.97 -36.42 -7.98
N SER A 473 10.37 -36.27 -6.71
CA SER A 473 9.63 -36.80 -5.57
C SER A 473 8.60 -35.82 -4.99
N THR A 474 8.62 -34.55 -5.39
CA THR A 474 7.67 -33.54 -4.89
C THR A 474 6.57 -33.32 -5.93
N PRO A 475 5.37 -33.89 -5.74
CA PRO A 475 4.29 -33.72 -6.70
C PRO A 475 3.92 -32.24 -6.81
N ARG A 476 3.82 -31.73 -8.03
CA ARG A 476 3.27 -30.40 -8.27
C ARG A 476 1.77 -30.45 -8.07
N PHE A 477 1.30 -29.89 -6.96
CA PHE A 477 -0.14 -29.78 -6.70
C PHE A 477 -0.81 -28.88 -7.74
N PRO A 478 -2.07 -29.17 -8.10
CA PRO A 478 -2.84 -28.26 -8.94
C PRO A 478 -2.91 -26.89 -8.27
N ILE A 479 -2.61 -25.86 -9.06
CA ILE A 479 -2.61 -24.47 -8.59
C ILE A 479 -4.05 -24.09 -8.22
N ARG A 480 -4.28 -23.66 -6.98
CA ARG A 480 -5.57 -23.12 -6.55
C ARG A 480 -5.91 -21.89 -7.40
N GLN A 481 -6.97 -21.99 -8.20
CA GLN A 481 -7.47 -20.90 -9.03
C GLN A 481 -8.23 -19.89 -8.18
N THR A 482 -7.50 -19.09 -7.41
CA THR A 482 -8.07 -17.96 -6.67
C THR A 482 -8.33 -16.79 -7.63
N PRO A 483 -9.24 -15.85 -7.31
CA PRO A 483 -9.42 -14.64 -8.12
C PRO A 483 -8.11 -13.87 -8.33
N THR A 484 -7.24 -13.86 -7.32
CA THR A 484 -5.92 -13.22 -7.41
C THR A 484 -4.98 -13.96 -8.37
N GLU A 485 -5.02 -15.30 -8.38
CA GLU A 485 -4.23 -16.11 -9.30
C GLU A 485 -4.64 -15.88 -10.75
N ILE A 486 -5.95 -15.88 -11.02
CA ILE A 486 -6.53 -15.67 -12.36
C ILE A 486 -6.12 -14.29 -12.88
N VAL A 487 -6.27 -13.25 -12.06
CA VAL A 487 -5.85 -11.89 -12.42
C VAL A 487 -4.34 -11.81 -12.63
N TYR A 488 -3.52 -12.42 -11.75
CA TYR A 488 -2.06 -12.41 -11.90
C TYR A 488 -1.62 -13.06 -13.20
N HIS A 489 -2.15 -14.24 -13.51
CA HIS A 489 -1.82 -14.96 -14.73
C HIS A 489 -2.20 -14.16 -15.98
N ALA A 490 -3.38 -13.54 -15.97
CA ALA A 490 -3.86 -12.76 -17.10
C ALA A 490 -3.02 -11.48 -17.33
N ILE A 491 -2.53 -10.82 -16.28
CA ILE A 491 -1.68 -9.62 -16.44
C ILE A 491 -0.20 -9.93 -16.67
N LEU A 492 0.26 -11.15 -16.33
CA LEU A 492 1.68 -11.54 -16.27
C LEU A 492 2.51 -11.08 -17.48
N PRO A 493 2.07 -11.28 -18.74
CA PRO A 493 2.87 -10.94 -19.93
C PRO A 493 3.14 -9.42 -20.06
N PHE A 494 2.27 -8.60 -19.45
CA PHE A 494 2.28 -7.14 -19.62
C PHE A 494 2.49 -6.37 -18.31
N VAL A 495 2.82 -7.04 -17.20
CA VAL A 495 3.10 -6.40 -15.90
C VAL A 495 4.09 -5.23 -16.03
N PRO A 496 5.24 -5.36 -16.74
CA PRO A 496 6.18 -4.24 -16.87
C PRO A 496 5.53 -3.00 -17.51
N GLN A 497 4.78 -3.19 -18.59
CA GLN A 497 4.10 -2.11 -19.32
C GLN A 497 3.02 -1.47 -18.45
N TYR A 498 2.20 -2.27 -17.76
CA TYR A 498 1.16 -1.79 -16.85
C TYR A 498 1.75 -0.96 -15.71
N MET A 499 2.83 -1.44 -15.07
CA MET A 499 3.48 -0.72 -13.98
C MET A 499 4.07 0.62 -14.44
N ILE A 500 4.74 0.64 -15.60
CA ILE A 500 5.28 1.88 -16.17
C ILE A 500 4.15 2.86 -16.52
N ALA A 501 3.06 2.39 -17.12
CA ALA A 501 1.95 3.25 -17.53
C ALA A 501 1.24 3.88 -16.31
N LEU A 502 0.98 3.11 -15.24
CA LEU A 502 0.41 3.64 -14.00
C LEU A 502 1.32 4.70 -13.37
N LEU A 503 2.64 4.47 -13.34
CA LEU A 503 3.60 5.44 -12.78
C LEU A 503 3.74 6.69 -13.65
N LYS A 504 3.64 6.59 -14.98
CA LYS A 504 3.61 7.76 -15.88
C LYS A 504 2.40 8.64 -15.60
N ILE A 505 1.22 8.04 -15.44
CA ILE A 505 0.00 8.79 -15.06
C ILE A 505 0.16 9.44 -13.68
N LEU A 506 0.70 8.70 -12.70
CA LEU A 506 0.95 9.24 -11.36
C LEU A 506 1.92 10.44 -11.39
N LEU A 507 2.94 10.39 -12.25
CA LEU A 507 3.87 11.50 -12.45
C LEU A 507 3.18 12.73 -13.07
N ALA A 508 2.35 12.53 -14.09
CA ALA A 508 1.60 13.61 -14.73
C ALA A 508 0.61 14.30 -13.77
N ALA A 509 -0.01 13.52 -12.88
CA ALA A 509 -0.96 14.00 -11.88
C ALA A 509 -0.28 14.56 -10.60
N ALA A 510 1.03 14.39 -10.43
CA ALA A 510 1.73 14.90 -9.26
C ALA A 510 1.65 16.43 -9.19
N PRO A 511 1.45 17.05 -8.02
CA PRO A 511 1.26 18.52 -7.94
C PRO A 511 2.49 19.34 -8.34
N THR A 512 3.68 18.71 -8.39
CA THR A 512 4.92 19.34 -8.86
C THR A 512 5.13 19.25 -10.38
N SER A 513 4.21 18.64 -11.13
CA SER A 513 4.31 18.53 -12.58
C SER A 513 4.15 19.90 -13.25
N LYS A 514 5.11 20.28 -14.10
CA LYS A 514 5.01 21.49 -14.93
C LYS A 514 4.38 21.11 -16.27
N ALA A 515 3.40 21.87 -16.74
CA ALA A 515 2.66 21.59 -17.99
C ALA A 515 3.54 21.48 -19.27
N LYS A 516 4.80 21.92 -19.24
CA LYS A 516 5.73 21.87 -20.39
C LYS A 516 6.62 20.63 -20.46
N THR A 517 6.67 19.78 -19.42
CA THR A 517 7.64 18.67 -19.33
C THR A 517 7.05 17.28 -19.51
N ASP A 518 5.72 17.15 -19.56
CA ASP A 518 5.05 15.86 -19.49
C ASP A 518 4.48 15.47 -20.85
N SER A 519 4.93 14.33 -21.38
CA SER A 519 4.50 13.80 -22.67
C SER A 519 3.08 13.22 -22.66
N THR A 520 2.43 13.14 -21.49
CA THR A 520 1.12 12.52 -21.31
C THR A 520 0.09 13.56 -20.85
N ASN A 521 -0.84 13.92 -21.75
CA ASN A 521 -1.87 14.91 -21.46
C ASN A 521 -3.08 14.29 -20.72
N ILE A 522 -2.97 14.13 -19.41
CA ILE A 522 -4.08 13.66 -18.55
C ILE A 522 -5.26 14.64 -18.47
N MET A 523 -5.13 15.86 -18.99
CA MET A 523 -6.14 16.91 -18.87
C MET A 523 -7.16 16.91 -20.01
N ALA A 524 -6.94 16.10 -21.05
CA ALA A 524 -7.86 15.97 -22.19
C ALA A 524 -9.31 15.67 -21.76
N ASP A 525 -9.47 15.05 -20.60
CA ASP A 525 -10.74 14.58 -20.03
C ASP A 525 -11.46 15.59 -19.12
N VAL A 526 -10.92 16.81 -19.01
CA VAL A 526 -11.50 17.93 -18.23
C VAL A 526 -11.63 19.19 -19.09
N LEU A 527 -10.75 19.35 -20.08
CA LEU A 527 -10.71 20.54 -20.92
C LEU A 527 -11.90 20.58 -21.89
N PRO A 528 -12.77 21.61 -21.80
CA PRO A 528 -13.90 21.76 -22.72
C PRO A 528 -13.42 22.07 -24.15
N GLY A 529 -14.27 21.76 -25.15
CA GLY A 529 -13.99 22.08 -26.56
C GLY A 529 -13.88 23.59 -26.82
N GLN A 530 -14.59 24.42 -26.05
CA GLN A 530 -14.47 25.87 -26.04
C GLN A 530 -13.88 26.35 -24.72
N MET A 531 -12.83 27.19 -24.80
CA MET A 531 -12.18 27.72 -23.60
C MET A 531 -13.10 28.71 -22.87
N PRO A 532 -13.05 28.74 -21.53
CA PRO A 532 -13.92 29.60 -20.74
C PRO A 532 -13.69 31.08 -21.03
N MET A 533 -14.77 31.82 -21.29
CA MET A 533 -14.74 33.25 -21.63
C MET A 533 -14.89 34.15 -20.39
N THR A 534 -15.37 33.59 -19.28
CA THR A 534 -15.58 34.34 -18.02
C THR A 534 -14.60 33.90 -16.93
N VAL A 535 -14.30 34.83 -16.01
CA VAL A 535 -13.44 34.56 -14.85
C VAL A 535 -14.00 33.41 -14.01
N PHE A 536 -15.32 33.37 -13.84
CA PHE A 536 -15.99 32.32 -13.10
C PHE A 536 -15.81 30.93 -13.73
N GLN A 537 -16.03 30.80 -15.04
CA GLN A 537 -15.83 29.53 -15.74
C GLN A 537 -14.36 29.09 -15.72
N SER A 538 -13.42 30.05 -15.77
CA SER A 538 -11.98 29.77 -15.65
C SER A 538 -11.61 29.26 -14.25
N MET A 539 -12.17 29.87 -13.20
CA MET A 539 -12.00 29.42 -11.81
C MET A 539 -12.60 28.03 -11.59
N LYS A 540 -13.83 27.78 -12.05
CA LYS A 540 -14.50 26.47 -12.03
C LYS A 540 -13.61 25.40 -12.70
N LEU A 541 -13.06 25.70 -13.88
CA LEU A 541 -12.16 24.80 -14.59
C LEU A 541 -10.86 24.55 -13.81
N GLY A 542 -10.24 25.59 -13.23
CA GLY A 542 -9.01 25.46 -12.44
C GLY A 542 -9.16 24.55 -11.21
N ILE A 543 -10.32 24.64 -10.53
CA ILE A 543 -10.67 23.76 -9.41
C ILE A 543 -10.86 22.33 -9.90
N ASP A 544 -11.63 22.12 -10.98
CA ASP A 544 -11.90 20.79 -11.53
C ASP A 544 -10.64 20.09 -12.05
N VAL A 545 -9.72 20.85 -12.67
CA VAL A 545 -8.39 20.38 -13.08
C VAL A 545 -7.59 19.85 -11.89
N SER A 546 -7.62 20.57 -10.77
CA SER A 546 -6.91 20.18 -9.55
C SER A 546 -7.57 18.95 -8.91
N ARG A 547 -8.90 18.95 -8.81
CA ARG A 547 -9.72 17.81 -8.35
C ARG A 547 -9.44 16.55 -9.17
N HIS A 548 -9.38 16.67 -10.50
CA HIS A 548 -9.09 15.57 -11.40
C HIS A 548 -7.72 14.93 -11.14
N LYS A 549 -6.67 15.74 -10.92
CA LYS A 549 -5.35 15.24 -10.55
C LYS A 549 -5.39 14.47 -9.22
N GLU A 550 -6.07 15.01 -8.21
CA GLU A 550 -6.22 14.34 -6.91
C GLU A 550 -6.91 12.97 -7.04
N ILE A 551 -7.99 12.89 -7.82
CA ILE A 551 -8.75 11.64 -8.07
C ILE A 551 -7.86 10.61 -8.79
N ILE A 552 -7.07 11.03 -9.78
CA ILE A 552 -6.14 10.13 -10.48
C ILE A 552 -5.07 9.60 -9.50
N VAL A 553 -4.45 10.46 -8.70
CA VAL A 553 -3.45 10.04 -7.70
C VAL A 553 -4.06 9.06 -6.70
N LYS A 554 -5.29 9.33 -6.24
CA LYS A 554 -6.08 8.46 -5.36
C LYS A 554 -6.25 7.07 -5.97
N ALA A 555 -6.81 6.99 -7.17
CA ALA A 555 -7.08 5.73 -7.87
C ALA A 555 -5.80 4.94 -8.15
N VAL A 556 -4.76 5.56 -8.73
CA VAL A 556 -3.50 4.87 -9.06
C VAL A 556 -2.80 4.35 -7.80
N SER A 557 -2.75 5.16 -6.73
CA SER A 557 -2.12 4.73 -5.48
C SER A 557 -2.85 3.55 -4.83
N ALA A 558 -4.19 3.50 -4.96
CA ALA A 558 -5.00 2.40 -4.44
C ALA A 558 -4.83 1.12 -5.27
N ILE A 559 -4.88 1.21 -6.61
CA ILE A 559 -4.64 0.07 -7.52
C ILE A 559 -3.29 -0.58 -7.23
N LEU A 560 -2.22 0.21 -7.21
CA LEU A 560 -0.87 -0.28 -6.95
C LEU A 560 -0.77 -0.95 -5.58
N LEU A 561 -1.37 -0.35 -4.54
CA LEU A 561 -1.32 -0.90 -3.19
C LEU A 561 -2.11 -2.20 -3.05
N LEU A 562 -3.31 -2.28 -3.63
CA LEU A 562 -4.17 -3.47 -3.59
C LEU A 562 -3.51 -4.64 -4.30
N LEU A 563 -3.01 -4.45 -5.52
CA LEU A 563 -2.28 -5.49 -6.26
C LEU A 563 -1.04 -5.97 -5.48
N LEU A 564 -0.24 -5.06 -4.92
CA LEU A 564 0.90 -5.42 -4.06
C LEU A 564 0.51 -6.10 -2.73
N LYS A 565 -0.74 -6.01 -2.28
CA LYS A 565 -1.22 -6.73 -1.08
C LYS A 565 -1.73 -8.11 -1.47
N HIS A 566 -2.58 -8.20 -2.49
CA HIS A 566 -3.17 -9.45 -2.97
C HIS A 566 -2.11 -10.39 -3.52
N PHE A 567 -1.23 -9.93 -4.42
CA PHE A 567 -0.14 -10.78 -4.93
C PHE A 567 0.79 -11.24 -3.82
N LYS A 568 1.07 -10.41 -2.82
CA LYS A 568 1.91 -10.84 -1.69
C LYS A 568 1.26 -11.92 -0.85
N LEU A 569 -0.06 -11.84 -0.68
CA LEU A 569 -0.81 -12.80 0.11
C LEU A 569 -0.95 -14.12 -0.64
N ASN A 570 -1.23 -14.06 -1.95
CA ASN A 570 -1.34 -15.23 -2.81
C ASN A 570 0.02 -15.92 -3.00
N HIS A 571 1.06 -15.20 -3.44
CA HIS A 571 2.43 -15.73 -3.45
C HIS A 571 3.52 -14.65 -3.41
N ILE A 572 4.51 -14.79 -2.53
CA ILE A 572 5.59 -13.81 -2.38
C ILE A 572 6.34 -13.52 -3.70
N TYR A 573 6.56 -14.50 -4.59
CA TYR A 573 7.23 -14.25 -5.87
C TYR A 573 6.37 -13.48 -6.88
N GLN A 574 5.04 -13.59 -6.82
CA GLN A 574 4.15 -12.71 -7.62
C GLN A 574 4.29 -11.25 -7.18
N PHE A 575 4.36 -11.02 -5.87
CA PHE A 575 4.65 -9.70 -5.31
C PHE A 575 6.04 -9.19 -5.70
N GLU A 576 7.07 -10.02 -5.59
CA GLU A 576 8.44 -9.61 -5.93
C GLU A 576 8.58 -9.29 -7.42
N PHE A 577 7.92 -10.03 -8.31
CA PHE A 577 7.87 -9.73 -9.74
C PHE A 577 7.33 -8.32 -10.00
N MET A 578 6.13 -8.00 -9.50
CA MET A 578 5.53 -6.67 -9.63
C MET A 578 6.39 -5.60 -8.94
N SER A 579 6.91 -5.89 -7.74
CA SER A 579 7.73 -4.97 -6.97
C SER A 579 9.04 -4.62 -7.66
N GLN A 580 9.70 -5.56 -8.33
CA GLN A 580 10.93 -5.31 -9.09
C GLN A 580 10.63 -4.36 -10.25
N HIS A 581 9.58 -4.61 -11.03
CA HIS A 581 9.19 -3.74 -12.14
C HIS A 581 8.83 -2.32 -11.68
N LEU A 582 8.17 -2.15 -10.53
CA LEU A 582 7.92 -0.81 -9.96
C LEU A 582 9.22 -0.09 -9.59
N VAL A 583 10.18 -0.79 -8.99
CA VAL A 583 11.47 -0.19 -8.62
C VAL A 583 12.27 0.20 -9.87
N PHE A 584 12.31 -0.67 -10.87
CA PHE A 584 12.94 -0.40 -12.17
C PHE A 584 12.30 0.78 -12.91
N ALA A 585 10.98 0.92 -12.83
CA ALA A 585 10.24 2.03 -13.39
C ALA A 585 10.32 3.32 -12.54
N ASN A 586 11.29 3.43 -11.63
CA ASN A 586 11.56 4.61 -10.81
C ASN A 586 10.42 5.02 -9.85
N CYS A 587 9.66 4.04 -9.34
CA CYS A 587 8.59 4.31 -8.36
C CYS A 587 9.11 4.97 -7.07
N ILE A 588 10.26 4.52 -6.54
CA ILE A 588 10.86 5.09 -5.32
C ILE A 588 11.13 6.60 -5.44
N PRO A 589 11.95 7.08 -6.41
CA PRO A 589 12.19 8.51 -6.56
C PRO A 589 10.92 9.29 -6.92
N LEU A 590 9.98 8.70 -7.66
CA LEU A 590 8.69 9.34 -7.96
C LEU A 590 7.88 9.64 -6.69
N VAL A 591 7.70 8.65 -5.81
CA VAL A 591 6.99 8.82 -4.53
C VAL A 591 7.71 9.84 -3.65
N LEU A 592 9.05 9.81 -3.61
CA LEU A 592 9.80 10.80 -2.85
C LEU A 592 9.65 12.21 -3.41
N LYS A 593 9.67 12.37 -4.74
CA LYS A 593 9.42 13.65 -5.42
C LYS A 593 8.02 14.18 -5.09
N PHE A 594 7.01 13.31 -5.09
CA PHE A 594 5.65 13.65 -4.69
C PHE A 594 5.60 14.16 -3.24
N LEU A 595 6.22 13.44 -2.30
CA LEU A 595 6.24 13.84 -0.88
C LEU A 595 7.15 15.05 -0.58
N ASN A 596 8.03 15.45 -1.51
CA ASN A 596 8.98 16.55 -1.34
C ASN A 596 8.32 17.94 -1.39
N GLN A 597 7.06 18.01 -1.83
CA GLN A 597 6.27 19.25 -1.86
C GLN A 597 5.83 19.71 -0.46
N ASN A 598 5.13 20.85 -0.39
CA ASN A 598 4.49 21.27 0.85
C ASN A 598 3.29 20.36 1.15
N ILE A 599 3.55 19.27 1.88
CA ILE A 599 2.57 18.22 2.16
C ILE A 599 1.40 18.70 3.03
N LEU A 600 1.63 19.70 3.90
CA LEU A 600 0.58 20.28 4.75
C LEU A 600 -0.42 21.04 3.87
N ALA A 601 0.09 21.97 3.03
CA ALA A 601 -0.73 22.69 2.08
C ALA A 601 -1.45 21.74 1.10
N TYR A 602 -0.79 20.67 0.65
CA TYR A 602 -1.41 19.67 -0.22
C TYR A 602 -2.56 18.91 0.46
N ILE A 603 -2.47 18.63 1.75
CA ILE A 603 -3.55 17.96 2.48
C ILE A 603 -4.70 18.92 2.77
N GLU A 604 -4.41 20.21 2.97
CA GLU A 604 -5.38 21.26 3.26
C GLU A 604 -6.07 21.84 2.01
N THR A 605 -5.68 21.42 0.80
CA THR A 605 -6.29 21.94 -0.44
C THR A 605 -7.76 21.57 -0.56
N LYS A 606 -8.59 22.57 -0.88
CA LYS A 606 -10.03 22.45 -1.09
C LYS A 606 -10.37 22.58 -2.57
N ASN A 607 -10.37 21.46 -3.28
CA ASN A 607 -10.71 21.39 -4.70
C ASN A 607 -12.07 20.69 -4.91
N VAL A 608 -13.10 21.15 -4.21
CA VAL A 608 -14.48 20.61 -4.29
C VAL A 608 -15.46 21.77 -4.24
N ILE A 609 -16.49 21.69 -5.07
CA ILE A 609 -17.62 22.62 -5.09
C ILE A 609 -18.90 21.78 -4.85
N PRO A 610 -19.35 21.64 -3.59
CA PRO A 610 -20.42 20.70 -3.23
C PRO A 610 -21.71 20.88 -4.04
N ILE A 611 -22.11 22.12 -4.34
CA ILE A 611 -23.32 22.41 -5.14
C ILE A 611 -23.24 21.91 -6.59
N LEU A 612 -22.03 21.64 -7.10
CA LEU A 612 -21.79 21.11 -8.44
C LEU A 612 -21.55 19.59 -8.45
N ASP A 613 -21.45 18.96 -7.28
CA ASP A 613 -21.31 17.51 -7.20
C ASP A 613 -22.66 16.83 -7.46
N PHE A 614 -22.63 15.71 -8.18
CA PHE A 614 -23.82 14.88 -8.40
C PHE A 614 -24.14 14.09 -7.12
N PRO A 615 -25.41 13.96 -6.69
CA PRO A 615 -26.64 14.38 -7.39
C PRO A 615 -27.15 15.80 -7.05
N MET A 616 -26.54 16.50 -6.08
CA MET A 616 -26.95 17.84 -5.65
C MET A 616 -27.06 18.86 -6.79
N CYS A 617 -26.21 18.73 -7.83
CA CYS A 617 -26.24 19.62 -8.98
C CYS A 617 -27.44 19.47 -9.92
N VAL A 618 -28.28 18.44 -9.71
CA VAL A 618 -29.48 18.15 -10.52
C VAL A 618 -30.77 18.07 -9.70
N ILE A 619 -30.70 17.96 -8.38
CA ILE A 619 -31.88 17.88 -7.49
C ILE A 619 -32.17 19.26 -6.88
N GLY A 620 -33.42 19.73 -7.01
CA GLY A 620 -33.91 20.99 -6.41
C GLY A 620 -33.86 22.23 -7.32
N GLU A 621 -34.37 23.37 -6.83
CA GLU A 621 -34.31 24.64 -7.56
C GLU A 621 -32.86 25.16 -7.58
N GLN A 622 -32.26 25.25 -8.77
CA GLN A 622 -30.95 25.87 -8.95
C GLN A 622 -31.11 27.39 -8.77
N THR A 623 -30.87 27.91 -7.56
CA THR A 623 -30.69 29.35 -7.38
C THR A 623 -29.52 29.80 -8.25
N ASP A 624 -29.75 30.79 -9.11
CA ASP A 624 -28.70 31.40 -9.94
C ASP A 624 -27.46 31.64 -9.09
N VAL A 625 -26.40 30.87 -9.37
CA VAL A 625 -25.19 30.80 -8.56
C VAL A 625 -24.43 32.12 -8.69
N ALA A 626 -24.83 33.12 -7.90
CA ALA A 626 -24.06 34.34 -7.70
C ALA A 626 -22.73 33.97 -7.02
N LEU A 627 -21.64 34.58 -7.48
CA LEU A 627 -20.26 34.32 -7.03
C LEU A 627 -20.07 34.37 -5.50
N ASP A 628 -20.95 35.08 -4.79
CA ASP A 628 -20.82 35.34 -3.36
C ASP A 628 -21.32 34.19 -2.46
N ASN A 629 -22.03 33.18 -3.02
CA ASN A 629 -22.61 32.06 -2.26
C ASN A 629 -21.96 30.69 -2.54
N LEU A 630 -20.85 30.60 -3.27
CA LEU A 630 -20.16 29.32 -3.46
C LEU A 630 -19.35 28.93 -2.21
N GLU A 631 -19.89 27.99 -1.44
CA GLU A 631 -19.10 27.30 -0.42
C GLU A 631 -18.03 26.43 -1.11
N ILE A 632 -16.78 26.91 -1.16
CA ILE A 632 -15.66 26.14 -1.72
C ILE A 632 -15.09 25.22 -0.63
N GLY A 633 -15.37 23.94 -0.81
CA GLY A 633 -14.88 22.82 0.00
C GLY A 633 -15.60 22.64 1.34
N ASP A 634 -15.56 21.41 1.83
CA ASP A 634 -16.20 21.03 3.10
C ASP A 634 -15.61 21.78 4.30
N ASN A 635 -16.36 21.82 5.40
CA ASN A 635 -15.89 22.30 6.71
C ASN A 635 -14.73 21.47 7.30
N LEU A 636 -14.33 20.38 6.63
CA LEU A 636 -13.18 19.57 7.01
C LEU A 636 -11.87 20.34 6.77
N PRO A 637 -10.90 20.25 7.68
CA PRO A 637 -9.61 20.91 7.53
C PRO A 637 -8.66 20.20 6.55
N TYR A 638 -9.11 19.15 5.87
CA TYR A 638 -8.29 18.33 4.99
C TYR A 638 -9.10 17.74 3.82
N SER A 639 -8.40 17.39 2.74
CA SER A 639 -8.91 16.61 1.61
C SER A 639 -8.69 15.11 1.86
N TRP A 640 -9.79 14.34 1.93
CA TRP A 640 -9.75 12.89 2.15
C TRP A 640 -8.88 12.19 1.09
N ARG A 641 -9.04 12.56 -0.19
CA ARG A 641 -8.27 12.02 -1.33
C ARG A 641 -6.78 12.18 -1.14
N ASN A 642 -6.35 13.36 -0.68
CA ASN A 642 -4.93 13.70 -0.57
C ASN A 642 -4.29 12.96 0.62
N VAL A 643 -4.99 12.89 1.77
CA VAL A 643 -4.53 12.12 2.94
C VAL A 643 -4.44 10.63 2.60
N PHE A 644 -5.49 10.06 2.00
CA PHE A 644 -5.54 8.67 1.56
C PHE A 644 -4.40 8.34 0.59
N SER A 645 -4.21 9.17 -0.44
CA SER A 645 -3.13 9.02 -1.43
C SER A 645 -1.74 9.03 -0.78
N CYS A 646 -1.49 9.99 0.11
CA CYS A 646 -0.21 10.09 0.82
C CYS A 646 0.08 8.84 1.65
N ILE A 647 -0.93 8.32 2.36
CA ILE A 647 -0.80 7.08 3.13
C ILE A 647 -0.52 5.90 2.20
N ASN A 648 -1.24 5.78 1.07
CA ASN A 648 -1.02 4.70 0.11
C ASN A 648 0.39 4.71 -0.45
N LEU A 649 0.88 5.85 -0.89
CA LEU A 649 2.23 6.00 -1.43
C LEU A 649 3.30 5.66 -0.37
N LEU A 650 3.11 6.07 0.88
CA LEU A 650 3.99 5.69 1.99
C LEU A 650 3.96 4.17 2.27
N ARG A 651 2.78 3.53 2.16
CA ARG A 651 2.62 2.08 2.31
C ARG A 651 3.28 1.30 1.18
N ILE A 652 3.15 1.77 -0.07
CA ILE A 652 3.85 1.23 -1.23
C ILE A 652 5.37 1.33 -0.99
N LEU A 653 5.88 2.51 -0.63
CA LEU A 653 7.30 2.71 -0.39
C LEU A 653 7.84 1.79 0.72
N ASN A 654 7.09 1.59 1.80
CA ASN A 654 7.42 0.62 2.84
C ASN A 654 7.46 -0.81 2.29
N LYS A 655 6.48 -1.23 1.48
CA LYS A 655 6.44 -2.58 0.89
C LYS A 655 7.62 -2.83 -0.04
N LEU A 656 7.98 -1.87 -0.88
CA LEU A 656 9.07 -2.00 -1.85
C LEU A 656 10.44 -2.12 -1.16
N THR A 657 10.64 -1.43 -0.04
CA THR A 657 11.97 -1.29 0.60
C THR A 657 12.17 -2.19 1.81
N LYS A 658 11.10 -2.71 2.42
CA LYS A 658 11.17 -3.52 3.64
C LYS A 658 12.05 -4.77 3.42
N TRP A 659 13.11 -4.87 4.23
CA TRP A 659 14.10 -5.97 4.18
C TRP A 659 14.88 -6.07 2.87
N LYS A 660 14.94 -5.00 2.08
CA LYS A 660 15.73 -4.95 0.84
C LYS A 660 16.81 -3.89 0.98
N HIS A 661 18.01 -4.29 1.41
CA HIS A 661 19.11 -3.37 1.68
C HIS A 661 19.46 -2.49 0.47
N SER A 662 19.49 -3.06 -0.74
CA SER A 662 19.68 -2.32 -2.00
C SER A 662 18.70 -1.15 -2.14
N ARG A 663 17.40 -1.43 -1.96
CA ARG A 663 16.32 -0.45 -2.11
C ARG A 663 16.27 0.54 -0.95
N ILE A 664 16.69 0.16 0.26
CA ILE A 664 16.87 1.08 1.39
C ILE A 664 18.02 2.04 1.10
N MET A 665 19.13 1.54 0.53
CA MET A 665 20.25 2.40 0.13
C MET A 665 19.81 3.42 -0.92
N MET A 666 18.95 3.04 -1.88
CA MET A 666 18.34 4.00 -2.80
C MET A 666 17.61 5.14 -2.07
N LEU A 667 16.85 4.86 -1.00
CA LEU A 667 16.20 5.91 -0.19
C LEU A 667 17.21 6.89 0.42
N VAL A 668 18.38 6.40 0.83
CA VAL A 668 19.45 7.20 1.42
C VAL A 668 20.11 8.06 0.34
N VAL A 669 20.42 7.47 -0.83
CA VAL A 669 20.98 8.16 -2.01
C VAL A 669 20.05 9.29 -2.47
N PHE A 670 18.74 9.04 -2.52
CA PHE A 670 17.74 10.06 -2.86
C PHE A 670 17.43 11.06 -1.72
N LYS A 671 18.23 11.07 -0.63
CA LYS A 671 18.08 11.98 0.51
C LYS A 671 16.64 11.98 1.05
N SER A 672 16.04 10.81 1.22
CA SER A 672 14.62 10.72 1.62
C SER A 672 14.37 11.13 3.08
N ALA A 673 15.35 11.03 3.98
CA ALA A 673 15.15 11.28 5.40
C ALA A 673 14.66 12.72 5.72
N PRO A 674 15.23 13.81 5.14
CA PRO A 674 14.66 15.16 5.27
C PRO A 674 13.23 15.32 4.73
N ILE A 675 12.89 14.64 3.63
CA ILE A 675 11.54 14.65 3.04
C ILE A 675 10.56 14.02 4.03
N LEU A 676 10.85 12.79 4.47
CA LEU A 676 10.06 12.04 5.43
C LEU A 676 9.91 12.78 6.77
N LYS A 677 10.97 13.44 7.26
CA LYS A 677 10.90 14.27 8.47
C LYS A 677 9.91 15.42 8.33
N ARG A 678 9.82 16.08 7.17
CA ARG A 678 8.81 17.12 6.93
C ARG A 678 7.41 16.53 6.90
N THR A 679 7.24 15.34 6.34
CA THR A 679 5.96 14.60 6.36
C THR A 679 5.45 14.30 7.77
N LEU A 680 6.33 14.15 8.77
CA LEU A 680 5.92 13.98 10.18
C LEU A 680 5.17 15.18 10.76
N LYS A 681 5.22 16.36 10.12
CA LYS A 681 4.43 17.53 10.55
C LYS A 681 2.93 17.30 10.44
N VAL A 682 2.50 16.40 9.55
CA VAL A 682 1.09 15.99 9.43
C VAL A 682 0.72 15.19 10.68
N ARG A 683 -0.20 15.72 11.48
CA ARG A 683 -0.64 15.12 12.76
C ARG A 683 -1.69 14.04 12.56
N HIS A 684 -1.29 12.96 11.88
CA HIS A 684 -2.12 11.77 11.70
C HIS A 684 -1.34 10.50 12.02
N ALA A 685 -1.85 9.66 12.92
CA ALA A 685 -1.10 8.56 13.53
C ALA A 685 -0.64 7.51 12.51
N MET A 686 -1.52 7.08 11.61
CA MET A 686 -1.19 6.09 10.58
C MET A 686 -0.17 6.61 9.58
N MET A 687 -0.30 7.87 9.14
CA MET A 687 0.66 8.49 8.23
C MET A 687 2.04 8.57 8.88
N GLN A 688 2.12 9.07 10.10
CA GLN A 688 3.37 9.13 10.86
C GLN A 688 3.96 7.73 11.10
N LEU A 689 3.16 6.70 11.38
CA LEU A 689 3.65 5.34 11.58
C LEU A 689 4.41 4.83 10.35
N TYR A 690 3.89 5.01 9.15
CA TYR A 690 4.57 4.58 7.92
C TYR A 690 5.80 5.43 7.59
N VAL A 691 5.78 6.72 7.91
CA VAL A 691 6.97 7.58 7.82
C VAL A 691 8.07 7.13 8.79
N LEU A 692 7.72 6.85 10.06
CA LEU A 692 8.65 6.39 11.09
C LEU A 692 9.24 5.02 10.77
N LYS A 693 8.47 4.10 10.14
CA LYS A 693 9.00 2.82 9.64
C LYS A 693 10.08 3.01 8.57
N LEU A 694 9.86 3.92 7.61
CA LEU A 694 10.86 4.24 6.58
C LEU A 694 12.11 4.90 7.17
N LEU A 695 11.94 5.78 8.15
CA LEU A 695 13.05 6.41 8.86
C LEU A 695 13.84 5.37 9.67
N LYS A 696 13.15 4.46 10.39
CA LYS A 696 13.77 3.35 11.14
C LYS A 696 14.70 2.53 10.26
N MET A 697 14.24 2.13 9.08
CA MET A 697 15.03 1.31 8.14
C MET A 697 16.29 2.02 7.62
N GLN A 698 16.27 3.35 7.53
CA GLN A 698 17.41 4.13 7.06
C GLN A 698 18.43 4.47 8.16
N THR A 699 18.03 4.44 9.44
CA THR A 699 18.88 4.90 10.56
C THR A 699 20.27 4.28 10.58
N ARG A 700 20.41 3.00 10.18
CA ARG A 700 21.68 2.30 10.07
C ARG A 700 22.65 2.95 9.07
N TYR A 701 22.14 3.59 8.03
CA TYR A 701 22.93 4.20 6.94
C TYR A 701 23.15 5.71 7.11
N LEU A 702 22.46 6.37 8.03
CA LEU A 702 22.54 7.83 8.23
C LEU A 702 23.68 8.26 9.18
N GLY A 703 24.39 7.30 9.78
CA GLY A 703 25.53 7.55 10.66
C GLY A 703 25.16 8.05 12.07
N ARG A 704 26.18 8.26 12.90
CA ARG A 704 26.03 8.66 14.32
C ARG A 704 25.58 10.12 14.49
N GLN A 705 26.11 11.03 13.67
CA GLN A 705 25.80 12.46 13.77
C GLN A 705 24.32 12.78 13.48
N TRP A 706 23.72 12.08 12.51
CA TRP A 706 22.30 12.22 12.23
C TRP A 706 21.45 11.79 13.42
N ARG A 707 21.79 10.69 14.09
CA ARG A 707 21.05 10.23 15.29
C ARG A 707 21.10 11.24 16.42
N LYS A 708 22.28 11.79 16.73
CA LYS A 708 22.47 12.82 17.76
C LYS A 708 21.58 14.03 17.52
N THR A 709 21.50 14.51 16.29
CA THR A 709 20.70 15.68 15.90
C THR A 709 19.19 15.38 15.75
N ASN A 710 18.79 14.11 15.68
CA ASN A 710 17.42 13.67 15.43
C ASN A 710 16.82 12.84 16.58
N MET A 711 17.26 13.06 17.82
CA MET A 711 16.84 12.26 18.98
C MET A 711 15.32 12.21 19.19
N LYS A 712 14.59 13.30 18.89
CA LYS A 712 13.11 13.30 18.93
C LYS A 712 12.49 12.30 17.95
N THR A 713 13.03 12.23 16.73
CA THR A 713 12.62 11.26 15.71
C THR A 713 12.96 9.84 16.17
N ILE A 714 14.16 9.61 16.72
CA ILE A 714 14.56 8.32 17.28
C ILE A 714 13.62 7.88 18.41
N SER A 715 13.27 8.80 19.30
CA SER A 715 12.32 8.55 20.40
C SER A 715 10.91 8.23 19.87
N ALA A 716 10.46 8.91 18.82
CA ALA A 716 9.19 8.61 18.18
C ALA A 716 9.20 7.23 17.49
N ILE A 717 10.30 6.85 16.84
CA ILE A 717 10.49 5.49 16.30
C ILE A 717 10.41 4.47 17.44
N TYR A 718 11.09 4.73 18.56
CA TYR A 718 11.06 3.86 19.73
C TYR A 718 9.65 3.67 20.30
N ALA A 719 8.88 4.75 20.44
CA ALA A 719 7.55 4.69 21.02
C ALA A 719 6.49 4.05 20.11
N LYS A 720 6.61 4.22 18.78
CA LYS A 720 5.52 3.92 17.84
C LYS A 720 5.77 2.79 16.87
N VAL A 721 7.01 2.39 16.63
CA VAL A 721 7.34 1.35 15.65
C VAL A 721 7.68 0.06 16.38
N ARG A 722 7.17 -1.08 15.90
CA ARG A 722 7.48 -2.40 16.45
C ARG A 722 8.99 -2.66 16.46
N HIS A 723 9.50 -3.17 17.58
CA HIS A 723 10.89 -3.61 17.74
C HIS A 723 11.06 -5.12 17.63
N ARG A 724 12.28 -5.54 17.38
CA ARG A 724 12.75 -6.92 17.52
C ARG A 724 13.69 -7.00 18.71
N LEU A 725 13.86 -8.19 19.28
CA LEU A 725 14.74 -8.35 20.44
C LEU A 725 16.21 -8.09 20.08
N ASN A 726 16.61 -8.42 18.85
CA ASN A 726 17.95 -8.20 18.32
C ASN A 726 18.03 -6.94 17.43
N ASP A 727 17.13 -5.97 17.62
CA ASP A 727 17.11 -4.72 16.83
C ASP A 727 18.31 -3.82 17.19
N ASP A 728 19.32 -3.77 16.33
CA ASP A 728 20.51 -2.92 16.48
C ASP A 728 20.40 -1.55 15.78
N TRP A 729 19.24 -1.21 15.21
CA TRP A 729 19.07 -0.01 14.35
C TRP A 729 19.45 1.31 15.05
N ALA A 730 19.37 1.36 16.38
CA ALA A 730 19.77 2.51 17.18
C ALA A 730 21.29 2.54 17.46
N TYR A 731 21.97 1.39 17.44
CA TYR A 731 23.39 1.25 17.78
C TYR A 731 24.29 1.60 16.59
N GLY A 732 25.37 2.30 16.88
CA GLY A 732 26.28 2.93 15.91
C GLY A 732 27.27 1.97 15.26
N ASN A 733 26.87 0.73 15.00
CA ASN A 733 27.74 -0.25 14.37
C ASN A 733 27.91 0.16 12.91
N ASP A 734 29.15 0.42 12.52
CA ASP A 734 29.47 0.72 11.13
C ASP A 734 29.21 -0.54 10.31
N LEU A 735 28.31 -0.43 9.33
CA LEU A 735 28.05 -1.53 8.41
C LEU A 735 29.24 -1.61 7.44
N GLU A 736 30.01 -2.70 7.51
CA GLU A 736 30.96 -3.09 6.46
C GLU A 736 30.27 -3.59 5.18
N ALA A 737 28.98 -3.28 4.99
CA ALA A 737 28.23 -3.77 3.85
C ALA A 737 28.55 -2.91 2.62
N ARG A 738 29.21 -3.53 1.63
CA ARG A 738 29.65 -2.84 0.43
C ARG A 738 28.47 -2.67 -0.54
N PRO A 739 28.40 -1.58 -1.33
CA PRO A 739 27.28 -1.34 -2.24
C PRO A 739 26.99 -2.47 -3.25
N TRP A 740 28.00 -3.27 -3.61
CA TRP A 740 27.87 -4.39 -4.56
C TRP A 740 27.23 -5.64 -3.97
N ASP A 741 27.33 -5.89 -2.66
CA ASP A 741 26.76 -7.09 -2.02
C ASP A 741 25.23 -7.13 -2.19
N PHE A 742 24.60 -5.95 -2.22
CA PHE A 742 23.15 -5.83 -2.36
C PHE A 742 22.65 -6.00 -3.80
N GLN A 743 23.53 -5.90 -4.80
CA GLN A 743 23.16 -6.17 -6.20
C GLN A 743 23.06 -7.67 -6.47
N VAL A 744 23.90 -8.46 -5.80
CA VAL A 744 23.88 -9.93 -5.87
C VAL A 744 22.54 -10.45 -5.33
N ASP A 745 22.10 -9.99 -4.16
CA ASP A 745 20.82 -10.38 -3.56
C ASP A 745 19.61 -10.11 -4.47
N GLU A 746 19.57 -8.96 -5.16
CA GLU A 746 18.49 -8.63 -6.11
C GLU A 746 18.57 -9.47 -7.39
N CYS A 747 19.77 -9.85 -7.81
CA CYS A 747 19.97 -10.75 -8.95
C CYS A 747 19.46 -12.16 -8.64
N VAL A 748 19.86 -12.73 -7.49
CA VAL A 748 19.40 -14.04 -7.02
C VAL A 748 17.88 -14.07 -6.90
N LEU A 749 17.29 -13.03 -6.30
CA LEU A 749 15.84 -12.90 -6.17
C LEU A 749 15.15 -12.89 -7.53
N ARG A 750 15.69 -12.17 -8.52
CA ARG A 750 15.14 -12.14 -9.88
C ARG A 750 15.16 -13.54 -10.51
N SER A 751 16.26 -14.26 -10.39
CA SER A 751 16.34 -15.64 -10.89
C SER A 751 15.33 -16.57 -10.23
N CYS A 752 15.07 -16.44 -8.93
CA CYS A 752 14.03 -17.21 -8.24
C CYS A 752 12.63 -16.89 -8.79
N VAL A 753 12.33 -15.60 -8.99
CA VAL A 753 11.04 -15.13 -9.50
C VAL A 753 10.80 -15.57 -10.94
N ASP A 754 11.79 -15.40 -11.82
CA ASP A 754 11.69 -15.80 -13.23
C ASP A 754 11.47 -17.31 -13.33
N ARG A 755 12.20 -18.09 -12.54
CA ARG A 755 12.01 -19.54 -12.47
C ARG A 755 10.62 -19.92 -11.97
N PHE A 756 10.13 -19.30 -10.89
CA PHE A 756 8.77 -19.52 -10.39
C PHE A 756 7.72 -19.25 -11.48
N ASN A 757 7.83 -18.12 -12.18
CA ASN A 757 6.88 -17.75 -13.22
C ASN A 757 6.95 -18.71 -14.42
N ASN A 758 8.15 -19.08 -14.86
CA ASN A 758 8.34 -20.01 -15.96
C ASN A 758 7.74 -21.39 -15.62
N LEU A 759 8.04 -21.92 -14.43
CA LEU A 759 7.54 -23.22 -14.01
C LEU A 759 6.02 -23.29 -13.87
N ARG A 760 5.39 -22.16 -13.51
CA ARG A 760 3.97 -22.11 -13.15
C ARG A 760 3.06 -21.66 -14.29
N TYR A 761 3.54 -20.78 -15.17
CA TYR A 761 2.69 -20.11 -16.17
C TYR A 761 3.18 -20.27 -17.61
N THR A 762 4.39 -20.77 -17.86
CA THR A 762 4.84 -21.04 -19.23
C THR A 762 4.76 -22.53 -19.54
N ASN A 763 4.21 -22.87 -20.70
CA ASN A 763 4.16 -24.23 -21.25
C ASN A 763 5.54 -24.66 -21.80
N ILE A 764 6.64 -24.32 -21.13
CA ILE A 764 7.96 -24.84 -21.51
C ILE A 764 7.88 -26.36 -21.28
N PRO A 765 8.24 -27.19 -22.28
CA PRO A 765 8.23 -28.64 -22.13
C PRO A 765 8.99 -29.01 -20.87
N LYS A 766 8.39 -29.87 -20.04
CA LYS A 766 9.11 -30.52 -18.96
C LYS A 766 10.38 -31.13 -19.57
N ASP A 767 11.48 -31.05 -18.84
CA ASP A 767 12.70 -31.74 -19.25
C ASP A 767 12.34 -33.20 -19.52
N LYS A 768 12.53 -33.67 -20.77
CA LYS A 768 12.07 -35.01 -21.20
C LYS A 768 12.69 -36.09 -20.33
N ASP A 769 13.88 -35.82 -19.81
CA ASP A 769 14.64 -36.71 -18.93
C ASP A 769 14.04 -36.80 -17.51
N MET A 770 13.05 -35.96 -17.20
CA MET A 770 12.38 -35.86 -15.89
C MET A 770 10.90 -36.21 -15.95
N GLU A 771 10.42 -36.77 -17.07
CA GLU A 771 9.12 -37.42 -17.14
C GLU A 771 9.22 -38.83 -16.51
N PRO A 772 8.14 -39.32 -15.86
CA PRO A 772 8.14 -40.68 -15.33
C PRO A 772 8.45 -41.67 -16.46
N VAL A 773 9.46 -42.52 -16.24
CA VAL A 773 9.87 -43.55 -17.21
C VAL A 773 8.71 -44.52 -17.40
N ASP A 774 8.45 -44.90 -18.65
CA ASP A 774 7.48 -45.93 -18.97
C ASP A 774 7.98 -47.29 -18.47
N ASN A 775 7.34 -47.81 -17.42
CA ASN A 775 7.69 -49.09 -16.82
C ASN A 775 6.99 -50.28 -17.50
N SER A 776 6.25 -50.05 -18.59
CA SER A 776 5.58 -51.11 -19.34
C SER A 776 6.55 -51.78 -20.31
N VAL A 777 6.93 -53.03 -20.02
CA VAL A 777 7.83 -53.83 -20.87
C VAL A 777 7.34 -53.92 -22.32
N THR A 778 6.03 -54.06 -22.55
CA THR A 778 5.44 -54.10 -23.90
C THR A 778 5.51 -52.77 -24.64
N SER A 779 5.47 -51.65 -23.93
CA SER A 779 5.63 -50.32 -24.52
C SER A 779 7.11 -50.05 -24.86
N VAL A 780 8.02 -50.35 -23.93
CA VAL A 780 9.47 -50.20 -24.10
C VAL A 780 10.00 -51.05 -25.26
N LEU A 781 9.57 -52.32 -25.38
CA LEU A 781 9.96 -53.20 -26.49
C LEU A 781 9.30 -52.82 -27.83
N GLY A 782 8.22 -52.04 -27.80
CA GLY A 782 7.54 -51.52 -28.99
C GLY A 782 8.14 -50.21 -29.53
N VAL A 783 9.06 -49.58 -28.79
CA VAL A 783 9.68 -48.31 -29.17
C VAL A 783 10.80 -48.56 -30.19
N ASN A 784 10.72 -47.92 -31.35
CA ASN A 784 11.83 -47.87 -32.30
C ASN A 784 12.92 -46.94 -31.76
N VAL A 785 14.00 -47.52 -31.23
CA VAL A 785 15.18 -46.78 -30.78
C VAL A 785 16.14 -46.57 -31.95
N GLU A 786 16.46 -45.32 -32.27
CA GLU A 786 17.52 -45.01 -33.24
C GLU A 786 18.89 -45.32 -32.62
N LEU A 787 19.53 -46.37 -33.12
CA LEU A 787 20.88 -46.75 -32.69
C LEU A 787 21.92 -45.74 -33.20
N SER A 788 22.93 -45.46 -32.39
CA SER A 788 24.05 -44.61 -32.80
C SER A 788 24.85 -45.27 -33.95
N ASP A 789 25.44 -44.45 -34.81
CA ASP A 789 26.18 -44.98 -35.97
C ASP A 789 27.43 -45.77 -35.56
N GLU A 790 28.02 -45.43 -34.42
CA GLU A 790 29.12 -46.20 -33.81
C GLU A 790 28.66 -47.57 -33.32
N PHE A 791 27.47 -47.67 -32.71
CA PHE A 791 26.90 -48.96 -32.31
C PHE A 791 26.54 -49.81 -33.53
N LYS A 792 25.99 -49.22 -34.59
CA LYS A 792 25.71 -49.93 -35.85
C LYS A 792 26.97 -50.51 -36.48
N GLN A 793 28.09 -49.79 -36.44
CA GLN A 793 29.38 -50.26 -36.97
C GLN A 793 29.97 -51.42 -36.16
N HIS A 794 29.75 -51.46 -34.85
CA HIS A 794 30.30 -52.47 -33.94
C HIS A 794 29.26 -53.50 -33.47
N TYR A 795 28.10 -53.56 -34.14
CA TYR A 795 26.96 -54.37 -33.73
C TYR A 795 27.30 -55.87 -33.63
N GLU A 796 28.03 -56.41 -34.61
CA GLU A 796 28.44 -57.82 -34.60
C GLU A 796 29.33 -58.17 -33.40
N LEU A 797 30.21 -57.24 -33.02
CA LEU A 797 31.14 -57.43 -31.91
C LEU A 797 30.38 -57.41 -30.56
N TRP A 798 29.40 -56.51 -30.43
CA TRP A 798 28.49 -56.46 -29.30
C TRP A 798 27.66 -57.75 -29.19
N LEU A 799 27.09 -58.24 -30.30
CA LEU A 799 26.30 -59.48 -30.32
C LEU A 799 27.12 -60.68 -29.85
N GLN A 800 28.38 -60.75 -30.27
CA GLN A 800 29.27 -61.83 -29.88
C GLN A 800 29.62 -61.81 -28.39
N GLN A 801 29.82 -60.63 -27.82
CA GLN A 801 30.22 -60.47 -26.40
C GLN A 801 29.03 -60.52 -25.44
N GLU A 802 27.95 -59.83 -25.77
CA GLU A 802 26.84 -59.55 -24.84
C GLU A 802 25.67 -60.52 -25.01
N VAL A 803 25.49 -61.10 -26.20
CA VAL A 803 24.36 -62.01 -26.47
C VAL A 803 24.82 -63.47 -26.57
N PHE A 804 25.89 -63.75 -27.31
CA PHE A 804 26.33 -65.13 -27.54
C PHE A 804 27.27 -65.68 -26.45
N GLN A 805 28.17 -64.85 -25.91
CA GLN A 805 29.12 -65.28 -24.87
C GLN A 805 28.59 -65.12 -23.44
N ARG A 806 27.62 -64.23 -23.24
CA ARG A 806 26.97 -64.01 -21.93
C ARG A 806 25.74 -64.90 -21.80
N SER A 807 25.77 -65.82 -20.83
CA SER A 807 24.58 -66.59 -20.44
C SER A 807 23.67 -65.72 -19.56
N ILE A 808 22.78 -64.95 -20.17
CA ILE A 808 21.77 -64.18 -19.44
C ILE A 808 20.62 -65.12 -19.09
N ASN A 809 20.29 -65.22 -17.80
CA ASN A 809 19.13 -65.97 -17.32
C ASN A 809 17.88 -65.10 -17.48
N TRP A 810 17.21 -65.20 -18.63
CA TRP A 810 16.05 -64.36 -18.97
C TRP A 810 14.84 -64.58 -18.05
N ASP A 811 14.74 -65.76 -17.42
CA ASP A 811 13.64 -66.08 -16.51
C ASP A 811 13.71 -65.27 -15.20
N GLU A 812 14.91 -64.94 -14.73
CA GLU A 812 15.14 -64.09 -13.54
C GLU A 812 14.78 -62.61 -13.80
N LEU A 813 14.93 -62.15 -15.05
CA LEU A 813 14.64 -60.78 -15.46
C LEU A 813 13.14 -60.51 -15.68
N LEU A 814 12.36 -61.58 -15.87
CA LEU A 814 10.93 -61.55 -16.09
C LEU A 814 10.13 -61.92 -14.84
N ASP A 815 10.81 -62.21 -13.73
CA ASP A 815 10.19 -62.48 -12.44
C ASP A 815 9.72 -61.15 -11.79
N PRO A 816 8.41 -60.91 -11.67
CA PRO A 816 7.89 -59.66 -11.10
C PRO A 816 8.30 -59.45 -9.63
N GLU A 817 8.72 -60.49 -8.90
CA GLU A 817 9.21 -60.37 -7.51
C GLU A 817 10.69 -59.95 -7.43
N ALA A 818 11.47 -60.11 -8.51
CA ALA A 818 12.90 -59.75 -8.53
C ALA A 818 13.15 -58.25 -8.80
N CYS A 819 12.13 -57.49 -9.21
CA CYS A 819 12.19 -56.07 -9.54
C CYS A 819 11.61 -55.14 -8.46
N GLU A 820 11.54 -55.55 -7.19
CA GLU A 820 11.38 -54.61 -6.08
C GLU A 820 12.76 -54.08 -5.65
N ILE A 821 13.10 -52.86 -6.09
CA ILE A 821 14.15 -52.01 -5.49
C ILE A 821 13.49 -50.87 -4.73
#